data_AF-C7RUN1-F1
#
_entry.id   AF-C7RUN1-F1
#
_cell.length_a   1.000
_cell.length_b   1.000
_cell.length_c   1.000
_cell.angle_alpha   90.00
_cell.angle_beta   90.00
_cell.angle_gamma   90.00
#
_symmetry.space_group_name_H-M   'P 1'
#
loop_
_entity.id
_entity.type
_entity.pdbx_description
1 polymer ?
#
loop_
_entity_poly.entity_id
_entity_poly.type
_entity_poly.pdbx_seq_one_letter_code
_entity_poly.pdbx_strand_id
1 'polypeptide(L)'
;MHDDHPWLTRHAKLADDPIMIEWAVRHFDLLPRQSAVREALAPLWFPDETLAHWIEGTDADILEMLFAILPVRRFASFAPLIAARWERWPDRLAEAATRVLAGIAPELAAEIFLRHLEKLQFTRAGAILARLDQLPPAAAMALADRLIPLAWGRDPWQRLALGADAFRMALTLDRDDAVVRLLDTLLADEGRAHGVEAGVRCAARAFFGHDGYADLFFERREGHATTTFRQLACLFENDAPIAGMDAVLLAEDPVGPALDLLAACHQRSPASDRAWKAISRSKTYAAPERQVALAGLVLAAVAATGERATIDTDGMALEQVLSLLALDVSSNIHYAPLVARLAALPRTQAAPALAQQLLANRETRGGVTLAQAMGELAWPESIPALIACLGDEDGDFLCEEAQRALVAIGEAARDALIRQWESLDESQRIYGLSVISAVGGEPVVEFAVEHYGDLLADDVARWCQLALATPDQRLLERLRPELECKHATIDASFYRLCRLLDASYPEAEPLRARIMRHRQDAKQRAALLDFALRPQPPSSLCLALRCPACGAANDYEVKGVVIGDLARNEMLLADEPACLACGELPEFDFEPSARATLLTAVASLSAADGASGSKPRSLIIADRVHAADGSRQSIPSACASLQEKLRRNPQDWRSWLELGKLWQQINRPRAAVSSLEKALALNPLALDAVIHLAETLVRAGKKLEALDVLEEAQKNSSRWQTGAARPLERRGEFTRLHNDLRRQLRPGDSSPAPIAAAAAAPAASPGSPVSPQKVGRNDACPCGSGKKYKKCCGA
;
A
#
# COMPACT_ATOMS: atom_id res chain seq x y z
N MET A 1 -28.86 23.29 -5.22
CA MET A 1 -28.03 22.27 -4.54
C MET A 1 -28.74 20.93 -4.37
N HIS A 2 -29.88 20.83 -3.66
CA HIS A 2 -30.57 19.52 -3.56
C HIS A 2 -31.38 19.13 -4.80
N ASP A 3 -31.95 20.09 -5.53
CA ASP A 3 -32.78 19.78 -6.71
C ASP A 3 -31.95 19.45 -7.98
N ASP A 4 -30.68 19.84 -8.04
CA ASP A 4 -29.82 19.69 -9.23
C ASP A 4 -29.05 18.36 -9.28
N HIS A 5 -28.99 17.60 -8.16
CA HIS A 5 -28.23 16.36 -8.04
C HIS A 5 -29.02 15.24 -7.35
N PRO A 6 -29.94 14.57 -8.08
CA PRO A 6 -30.83 13.52 -7.53
C PRO A 6 -30.10 12.35 -6.87
N TRP A 7 -28.86 12.07 -7.29
CA TRP A 7 -28.04 10.99 -6.74
C TRP A 7 -27.63 11.24 -5.28
N LEU A 8 -27.50 12.50 -4.85
CA LEU A 8 -27.17 12.86 -3.45
C LEU A 8 -28.26 12.33 -2.49
N THR A 9 -29.52 12.47 -2.85
CA THR A 9 -30.65 11.99 -2.03
C THR A 9 -30.86 10.49 -2.15
N ARG A 10 -30.53 9.88 -3.30
CA ARG A 10 -30.66 8.43 -3.51
C ARG A 10 -29.68 7.63 -2.66
N HIS A 11 -28.46 8.12 -2.48
CA HIS A 11 -27.46 7.45 -1.64
C HIS A 11 -27.98 7.14 -0.23
N ALA A 12 -28.74 8.05 0.39
CA ALA A 12 -29.29 7.88 1.74
C ALA A 12 -30.06 6.55 1.92
N LYS A 13 -30.70 6.06 0.84
CA LYS A 13 -31.47 4.80 0.85
C LYS A 13 -30.62 3.55 0.61
N LEU A 14 -29.33 3.73 0.35
CA LEU A 14 -28.37 2.68 -0.01
C LEU A 14 -27.29 2.49 1.08
N ALA A 15 -27.41 3.21 2.19
CA ALA A 15 -26.38 3.31 3.22
C ALA A 15 -26.16 2.01 4.01
N ASP A 16 -27.07 1.03 3.89
CA ASP A 16 -26.91 -0.33 4.44
C ASP A 16 -26.03 -1.23 3.55
N ASP A 17 -25.75 -0.83 2.30
CA ASP A 17 -24.88 -1.59 1.40
C ASP A 17 -23.40 -1.26 1.68
N PRO A 18 -22.55 -2.23 2.10
CA PRO A 18 -21.14 -1.99 2.41
C PRO A 18 -20.37 -1.25 1.32
N ILE A 19 -20.69 -1.51 0.04
CA ILE A 19 -20.00 -0.92 -1.11
C ILE A 19 -20.34 0.57 -1.26
N MET A 20 -21.59 0.94 -0.93
CA MET A 20 -22.10 2.30 -1.06
C MET A 20 -21.73 3.17 0.14
N ILE A 21 -21.78 2.63 1.36
CA ILE A 21 -21.36 3.39 2.55
C ILE A 21 -19.87 3.66 2.53
N GLU A 22 -19.04 2.70 2.09
CA GLU A 22 -17.59 2.90 1.99
C GLU A 22 -17.28 4.07 1.05
N TRP A 23 -17.94 4.11 -0.11
CA TRP A 23 -17.79 5.20 -1.06
C TRP A 23 -18.27 6.53 -0.48
N ALA A 24 -19.45 6.57 0.14
CA ALA A 24 -19.99 7.82 0.67
C ALA A 24 -19.14 8.40 1.80
N VAL A 25 -18.59 7.56 2.68
CA VAL A 25 -17.68 8.01 3.73
C VAL A 25 -16.40 8.60 3.12
N ARG A 26 -15.80 7.94 2.10
CA ARG A 26 -14.61 8.46 1.41
C ARG A 26 -14.90 9.75 0.65
N HIS A 27 -16.02 9.81 -0.07
CA HIS A 27 -16.44 11.01 -0.79
C HIS A 27 -16.72 12.17 0.17
N PHE A 28 -17.37 11.90 1.30
CA PHE A 28 -17.60 12.88 2.36
C PHE A 28 -16.28 13.41 2.95
N ASP A 29 -15.25 12.57 3.06
CA ASP A 29 -13.97 13.00 3.60
C ASP A 29 -13.22 13.98 2.69
N LEU A 30 -13.37 13.81 1.37
CA LEU A 30 -12.79 14.70 0.35
C LEU A 30 -13.41 16.10 0.35
N LEU A 31 -14.64 16.27 0.85
CA LEU A 31 -15.29 17.58 0.92
C LEU A 31 -14.59 18.47 1.96
N PRO A 32 -14.44 19.80 1.72
CA PRO A 32 -13.83 20.69 2.70
C PRO A 32 -14.57 20.63 4.05
N ARG A 33 -13.81 20.50 5.15
CA ARG A 33 -14.35 20.27 6.51
C ARG A 33 -15.37 21.30 6.98
N GLN A 34 -15.26 22.54 6.50
CA GLN A 34 -16.12 23.67 6.86
C GLN A 34 -17.12 24.05 5.75
N SER A 35 -17.26 23.23 4.70
CA SER A 35 -18.20 23.55 3.62
C SER A 35 -19.65 23.31 4.05
N ALA A 36 -20.54 24.23 3.67
CA ALA A 36 -21.98 24.08 3.87
C ALA A 36 -22.52 22.79 3.22
N VAL A 37 -21.91 22.34 2.12
CA VAL A 37 -22.23 21.07 1.46
C VAL A 37 -21.95 19.89 2.39
N ARG A 38 -20.77 19.82 3.01
CA ARG A 38 -20.41 18.74 3.95
C ARG A 38 -21.34 18.74 5.16
N GLU A 39 -21.69 19.91 5.69
CA GLU A 39 -22.63 20.01 6.82
C GLU A 39 -24.05 19.54 6.45
N ALA A 40 -24.53 19.88 5.26
CA ALA A 40 -25.85 19.47 4.76
C ALA A 40 -25.92 17.97 4.43
N LEU A 41 -24.85 17.38 3.88
CA LEU A 41 -24.81 15.96 3.50
C LEU A 41 -24.68 15.02 4.70
N ALA A 42 -24.03 15.44 5.78
CA ALA A 42 -23.79 14.58 6.94
C ALA A 42 -25.07 13.91 7.50
N PRO A 43 -26.16 14.65 7.83
CA PRO A 43 -27.39 14.02 8.31
C PRO A 43 -28.17 13.28 7.22
N LEU A 44 -27.96 13.62 5.94
CA LEU A 44 -28.64 12.98 4.81
C LEU A 44 -28.07 11.59 4.51
N TRP A 45 -26.74 11.47 4.44
CA TRP A 45 -26.04 10.23 4.09
C TRP A 45 -25.83 9.31 5.28
N PHE A 46 -25.75 9.89 6.49
CA PHE A 46 -25.50 9.16 7.73
C PHE A 46 -26.59 9.48 8.75
N PRO A 47 -27.86 9.12 8.47
CA PRO A 47 -28.93 9.26 9.44
C PRO A 47 -28.71 8.32 10.62
N ASP A 48 -29.37 8.59 11.75
CA ASP A 48 -29.14 7.88 13.00
C ASP A 48 -29.49 6.38 12.88
N GLU A 49 -30.46 5.99 12.04
CA GLU A 49 -30.77 4.58 11.79
C GLU A 49 -29.60 3.84 11.11
N THR A 50 -28.97 4.46 10.12
CA THR A 50 -27.78 3.92 9.44
C THR A 50 -26.61 3.80 10.42
N LEU A 51 -26.37 4.83 11.24
CA LEU A 51 -25.29 4.79 12.24
C LEU A 51 -25.53 3.68 13.27
N ALA A 52 -26.77 3.52 13.74
CA ALA A 52 -27.13 2.43 14.64
C ALA A 52 -26.85 1.06 14.00
N HIS A 53 -27.28 0.85 12.75
CA HIS A 53 -27.04 -0.38 12.00
C HIS A 53 -25.55 -0.76 11.98
N TRP A 54 -24.67 0.18 11.63
CA TRP A 54 -23.23 -0.09 11.55
C TRP A 54 -22.56 -0.27 12.92
N ILE A 55 -22.99 0.46 13.95
CA ILE A 55 -22.46 0.31 15.32
C ILE A 55 -22.83 -1.07 15.91
N GLU A 56 -24.06 -1.54 15.65
CA GLU A 56 -24.55 -2.84 16.10
C GLU A 56 -23.99 -4.01 15.29
N GLY A 57 -23.63 -3.74 14.02
CA GLY A 57 -23.10 -4.70 13.06
C GLY A 57 -21.71 -5.27 13.41
N THR A 58 -21.21 -6.10 12.49
CA THR A 58 -19.93 -6.82 12.63
C THR A 58 -18.85 -6.37 11.64
N ASP A 59 -19.15 -5.46 10.71
CA ASP A 59 -18.13 -4.94 9.77
C ASP A 59 -17.31 -3.84 10.45
N ALA A 60 -16.22 -4.25 11.09
CA ALA A 60 -15.35 -3.34 11.84
C ALA A 60 -14.69 -2.26 10.97
N ASP A 61 -14.40 -2.55 9.69
CA ASP A 61 -13.67 -1.63 8.82
C ASP A 61 -14.53 -0.42 8.42
N ILE A 62 -15.81 -0.66 8.12
CA ILE A 62 -16.74 0.46 7.84
C ILE A 62 -16.95 1.30 9.09
N LEU A 63 -17.12 0.66 10.25
CA LEU A 63 -17.34 1.39 11.49
C LEU A 63 -16.10 2.20 11.90
N GLU A 64 -14.90 1.66 11.69
CA GLU A 64 -13.63 2.38 11.89
C GLU A 64 -13.57 3.63 11.00
N MET A 65 -13.89 3.49 9.71
CA MET A 65 -13.96 4.63 8.78
C MET A 65 -14.99 5.68 9.23
N LEU A 66 -16.20 5.26 9.62
CA LEU A 66 -17.24 6.16 10.13
C LEU A 66 -16.75 6.92 11.37
N PHE A 67 -16.14 6.22 12.33
CA PHE A 67 -15.55 6.83 13.52
C PHE A 67 -14.36 7.72 13.21
N ALA A 68 -13.59 7.49 12.14
CA ALA A 68 -12.47 8.34 11.77
C ALA A 68 -12.93 9.65 11.11
N ILE A 69 -13.89 9.56 10.18
CA ILE A 69 -14.22 10.63 9.23
C ILE A 69 -15.39 11.51 9.70
N LEU A 70 -16.39 10.94 10.37
CA LEU A 70 -17.55 11.71 10.80
C LEU A 70 -17.25 12.55 12.06
N PRO A 71 -17.89 13.73 12.20
CA PRO A 71 -17.78 14.53 13.41
C PRO A 71 -18.25 13.75 14.64
N VAL A 72 -17.47 13.77 15.73
CA VAL A 72 -17.77 12.97 16.95
C VAL A 72 -19.17 13.22 17.50
N ARG A 73 -19.67 14.46 17.39
CA ARG A 73 -21.03 14.86 17.83
C ARG A 73 -22.17 14.03 17.21
N ARG A 74 -21.98 13.44 16.02
CA ARG A 74 -22.98 12.56 15.38
C ARG A 74 -23.19 11.26 16.15
N PHE A 75 -22.24 10.88 17.00
CA PHE A 75 -22.30 9.65 17.78
C PHE A 75 -22.83 9.85 19.20
N ALA A 76 -23.19 11.08 19.60
CA ALA A 76 -23.55 11.41 20.98
C ALA A 76 -24.68 10.53 21.56
N SER A 77 -25.73 10.27 20.77
CA SER A 77 -26.86 9.40 21.15
C SER A 77 -26.47 7.93 21.32
N PHE A 78 -25.32 7.51 20.79
CA PHE A 78 -24.85 6.11 20.80
C PHE A 78 -23.75 5.85 21.84
N ALA A 79 -23.38 6.82 22.67
CA ALA A 79 -22.30 6.66 23.65
C ALA A 79 -22.44 5.40 24.54
N PRO A 80 -23.62 5.06 25.10
CA PRO A 80 -23.78 3.82 25.87
C PRO A 80 -23.54 2.54 25.04
N LEU A 81 -23.98 2.54 23.79
CA LEU A 81 -23.82 1.40 22.88
C LEU A 81 -22.35 1.21 22.48
N ILE A 82 -21.65 2.31 22.18
CA ILE A 82 -20.22 2.32 21.88
C ILE A 82 -19.43 1.82 23.09
N ALA A 83 -19.71 2.35 24.29
CA ALA A 83 -19.05 1.94 25.53
C ALA A 83 -19.24 0.44 25.84
N ALA A 84 -20.46 -0.10 25.62
CA ALA A 84 -20.76 -1.50 25.89
C ALA A 84 -20.01 -2.48 24.96
N ARG A 85 -19.58 -2.03 23.78
CA ARG A 85 -18.91 -2.86 22.76
C ARG A 85 -17.41 -2.62 22.68
N TRP A 86 -16.93 -1.49 23.16
CA TRP A 86 -15.54 -1.06 23.06
C TRP A 86 -14.51 -2.13 23.46
N GLU A 87 -14.76 -2.90 24.52
CA GLU A 87 -13.85 -3.98 24.95
C GLU A 87 -13.70 -5.07 23.87
N ARG A 88 -14.81 -5.45 23.22
CA ARG A 88 -14.88 -6.61 22.32
C ARG A 88 -14.44 -6.30 20.90
N TRP A 89 -14.31 -5.02 20.55
CA TRP A 89 -13.89 -4.64 19.21
C TRP A 89 -12.41 -4.95 18.96
N PRO A 90 -12.04 -5.21 17.69
CA PRO A 90 -10.64 -5.25 17.28
C PRO A 90 -9.92 -3.94 17.62
N ASP A 91 -8.60 -4.01 17.80
CA ASP A 91 -7.83 -2.88 18.34
C ASP A 91 -7.92 -1.60 17.52
N ARG A 92 -7.87 -1.68 16.18
CA ARG A 92 -8.01 -0.49 15.31
C ARG A 92 -9.36 0.19 15.46
N LEU A 93 -10.44 -0.59 15.51
CA LEU A 93 -11.78 -0.06 15.75
C LEU A 93 -11.92 0.52 17.17
N ALA A 94 -11.37 -0.14 18.18
CA ALA A 94 -11.35 0.37 19.55
C ALA A 94 -10.55 1.68 19.66
N GLU A 95 -9.47 1.84 18.89
CA GLU A 95 -8.69 3.06 18.78
C GLU A 95 -9.55 4.23 18.26
N ALA A 96 -10.21 4.04 17.11
CA ALA A 96 -11.10 5.04 16.53
C ALA A 96 -12.27 5.37 17.48
N ALA A 97 -12.85 4.36 18.12
CA ALA A 97 -13.93 4.52 19.09
C ALA A 97 -13.49 5.27 20.36
N THR A 98 -12.23 5.13 20.79
CA THR A 98 -11.68 5.83 21.97
C THR A 98 -11.77 7.35 21.79
N ARG A 99 -11.40 7.84 20.60
CA ARG A 99 -11.53 9.26 20.22
C ARG A 99 -12.98 9.72 20.27
N VAL A 100 -13.90 8.91 19.75
CA VAL A 100 -15.33 9.23 19.73
C VAL A 100 -15.88 9.29 21.15
N LEU A 101 -15.66 8.26 21.96
CA LEU A 101 -16.21 8.15 23.32
C LEU A 101 -15.68 9.25 24.25
N ALA A 102 -14.37 9.53 24.22
CA ALA A 102 -13.78 10.61 25.00
C ALA A 102 -14.36 11.99 24.63
N GLY A 103 -14.65 12.22 23.35
CA GLY A 103 -15.19 13.49 22.86
C GLY A 103 -16.68 13.72 23.13
N ILE A 104 -17.48 12.66 23.35
CA ILE A 104 -18.95 12.78 23.52
C ILE A 104 -19.45 12.40 24.92
N ALA A 105 -18.73 11.56 25.65
CA ALA A 105 -19.15 11.05 26.96
C ALA A 105 -17.91 10.78 27.85
N PRO A 106 -17.18 11.82 28.27
CA PRO A 106 -15.88 11.68 28.92
C PRO A 106 -15.95 10.96 30.28
N GLU A 107 -17.04 11.10 31.04
CA GLU A 107 -17.23 10.36 32.30
C GLU A 107 -17.38 8.85 32.06
N LEU A 108 -18.18 8.48 31.07
CA LEU A 108 -18.37 7.08 30.68
C LEU A 108 -17.08 6.50 30.06
N ALA A 109 -16.38 7.30 29.24
CA ALA A 109 -15.08 6.93 28.69
C ALA A 109 -14.08 6.61 29.80
N ALA A 110 -13.96 7.50 30.80
CA ALA A 110 -13.09 7.31 31.94
C ALA A 110 -13.41 6.04 32.74
N GLU A 111 -14.70 5.76 32.98
CA GLU A 111 -15.13 4.53 33.66
C GLU A 111 -14.66 3.27 32.91
N ILE A 112 -14.89 3.23 31.59
CA ILE A 112 -14.49 2.09 30.75
C ILE A 112 -12.97 1.96 30.70
N PHE A 113 -12.23 3.04 30.46
CA PHE A 113 -10.77 2.99 30.33
C PHE A 113 -10.09 2.55 31.62
N LEU A 114 -10.56 3.03 32.78
CA LEU A 114 -10.04 2.61 34.08
C LEU A 114 -10.35 1.13 34.36
N ARG A 115 -11.55 0.67 34.01
CA ARG A 115 -11.97 -0.74 34.20
C ARG A 115 -11.10 -1.72 33.43
N HIS A 116 -10.62 -1.34 32.24
CA HIS A 116 -9.86 -2.21 31.35
C HIS A 116 -8.36 -1.90 31.30
N LEU A 117 -7.87 -0.98 32.14
CA LEU A 117 -6.49 -0.48 32.15
C LEU A 117 -5.43 -1.59 32.17
N GLU A 118 -5.65 -2.64 32.95
CA GLU A 118 -4.70 -3.77 33.09
C GLU A 118 -4.64 -4.69 31.87
N LYS A 119 -5.63 -4.62 30.98
CA LYS A 119 -5.76 -5.49 29.80
C LYS A 119 -5.54 -4.73 28.48
N LEU A 120 -5.14 -3.46 28.55
CA LEU A 120 -4.98 -2.63 27.36
C LEU A 120 -3.85 -3.14 26.49
N GLN A 121 -4.18 -3.34 25.21
CA GLN A 121 -3.18 -3.49 24.16
C GLN A 121 -2.53 -2.13 23.87
N PHE A 122 -1.34 -2.16 23.26
CA PHE A 122 -0.52 -0.98 23.01
C PHE A 122 -1.26 0.13 22.23
N THR A 123 -1.98 -0.22 21.17
CA THR A 123 -2.74 0.73 20.32
C THR A 123 -3.84 1.44 21.11
N ARG A 124 -4.59 0.72 21.93
CA ARG A 124 -5.61 1.31 22.83
C ARG A 124 -4.98 2.23 23.87
N ALA A 125 -3.86 1.82 24.45
CA ALA A 125 -3.12 2.64 25.41
C ALA A 125 -2.69 3.97 24.78
N GLY A 126 -2.19 3.95 23.54
CA GLY A 126 -1.85 5.15 22.78
C GLY A 126 -3.05 6.06 22.52
N ALA A 127 -4.18 5.52 22.07
CA ALA A 127 -5.38 6.33 21.84
C ALA A 127 -5.98 6.95 23.10
N ILE A 128 -5.92 6.24 24.24
CA ILE A 128 -6.36 6.80 25.52
C ILE A 128 -5.39 7.90 25.98
N LEU A 129 -4.08 7.66 25.86
CA LEU A 129 -3.05 8.64 26.19
C LEU A 129 -3.25 9.94 25.40
N ALA A 130 -3.55 9.84 24.11
CA ALA A 130 -3.80 11.00 23.26
C ALA A 130 -5.04 11.85 23.66
N ARG A 131 -5.87 11.41 24.61
CA ARG A 131 -7.14 12.04 24.96
C ARG A 131 -7.33 12.28 26.46
N LEU A 132 -6.28 12.17 27.27
CA LEU A 132 -6.41 12.38 28.73
C LEU A 132 -6.91 13.79 29.09
N ASP A 133 -6.58 14.78 28.26
CA ASP A 133 -7.05 16.17 28.35
C ASP A 133 -8.57 16.33 28.14
N GLN A 134 -9.24 15.32 27.58
CA GLN A 134 -10.69 15.29 27.38
C GLN A 134 -11.43 14.58 28.52
N LEU A 135 -10.71 13.90 29.42
CA LEU A 135 -11.30 13.10 30.49
C LEU A 135 -11.41 13.89 31.81
N PRO A 136 -12.27 13.46 32.76
CA PRO A 136 -12.32 14.06 34.09
C PRO A 136 -10.94 14.06 34.76
N PRO A 137 -10.50 15.17 35.40
CA PRO A 137 -9.11 15.34 35.87
C PRO A 137 -8.59 14.20 36.75
N ALA A 138 -9.43 13.66 37.65
CA ALA A 138 -9.04 12.56 38.53
C ALA A 138 -8.76 11.26 37.75
N ALA A 139 -9.58 10.96 36.74
CA ALA A 139 -9.39 9.80 35.89
C ALA A 139 -8.20 9.99 34.94
N ALA A 140 -8.04 11.18 34.37
CA ALA A 140 -6.90 11.53 33.53
C ALA A 140 -5.57 11.33 34.29
N MET A 141 -5.50 11.77 35.55
CA MET A 141 -4.32 11.58 36.40
C MET A 141 -4.02 10.09 36.67
N ALA A 142 -5.04 9.31 37.02
CA ALA A 142 -4.90 7.88 37.29
C ALA A 142 -4.48 7.07 36.04
N LEU A 143 -5.00 7.43 34.87
CA LEU A 143 -4.60 6.82 33.59
C LEU A 143 -3.18 7.25 33.21
N ALA A 144 -2.82 8.53 33.39
CA ALA A 144 -1.48 9.05 33.10
C ALA A 144 -0.39 8.31 33.89
N ASP A 145 -0.64 7.98 35.16
CA ASP A 145 0.27 7.21 36.02
C ASP A 145 0.68 5.87 35.42
N ARG A 146 -0.18 5.27 34.58
CA ARG A 146 0.08 3.98 33.94
C ARG A 146 0.51 4.11 32.49
N LEU A 147 -0.07 5.05 31.75
CA LEU A 147 0.12 5.15 30.30
C LEU A 147 1.41 5.88 29.93
N ILE A 148 1.77 6.97 30.62
CA ILE A 148 3.01 7.70 30.33
C ILE A 148 4.25 6.80 30.47
N PRO A 149 4.38 5.95 31.51
CA PRO A 149 5.49 5.02 31.64
C PRO A 149 5.67 4.05 30.47
N LEU A 150 4.63 3.78 29.67
CA LEU A 150 4.76 2.91 28.48
C LEU A 150 5.68 3.52 27.42
N ALA A 151 5.80 4.85 27.38
CA ALA A 151 6.75 5.54 26.51
C ALA A 151 8.22 5.38 26.95
N TRP A 152 8.50 4.72 28.08
CA TRP A 152 9.85 4.34 28.50
C TRP A 152 10.27 2.93 28.05
N GLY A 153 9.41 2.24 27.30
CA GLY A 153 9.63 0.87 26.84
C GLY A 153 10.95 0.68 26.08
N ARG A 154 11.49 -0.54 26.08
CA ARG A 154 12.73 -0.87 25.34
C ARG A 154 12.54 -0.89 23.83
N ASP A 155 11.31 -1.02 23.35
CA ASP A 155 11.00 -0.97 21.92
C ASP A 155 11.04 0.48 21.42
N PRO A 156 11.99 0.84 20.54
CA PRO A 156 12.09 2.22 20.08
C PRO A 156 10.91 2.65 19.20
N TRP A 157 10.20 1.73 18.55
CA TRP A 157 9.00 2.08 17.79
C TRP A 157 7.87 2.53 18.73
N GLN A 158 7.68 1.82 19.84
CA GLN A 158 6.72 2.20 20.88
C GLN A 158 7.07 3.56 21.51
N ARG A 159 8.36 3.81 21.77
CA ARG A 159 8.83 5.10 22.30
C ARG A 159 8.49 6.25 21.36
N LEU A 160 8.73 6.09 20.06
CA LEU A 160 8.41 7.10 19.06
C LEU A 160 6.89 7.32 18.95
N ALA A 161 6.12 6.23 18.85
CA ALA A 161 4.67 6.28 18.65
C ALA A 161 3.91 6.90 19.84
N LEU A 162 4.35 6.65 21.08
CA LEU A 162 3.72 7.23 22.27
C LEU A 162 4.37 8.54 22.74
N GLY A 163 5.61 8.81 22.35
CA GLY A 163 6.43 9.86 22.92
C GLY A 163 5.79 11.25 22.82
N ALA A 164 5.24 11.59 21.66
CA ALA A 164 4.60 12.89 21.43
C ALA A 164 3.40 13.13 22.38
N ASP A 165 2.47 12.17 22.44
CA ASP A 165 1.32 12.27 23.34
C ASP A 165 1.71 12.17 24.81
N ALA A 166 2.73 11.36 25.14
CA ALA A 166 3.27 11.27 26.50
C ALA A 166 3.86 12.61 26.96
N PHE A 167 4.63 13.29 26.11
CA PHE A 167 5.18 14.62 26.39
C PHE A 167 4.07 15.64 26.59
N ARG A 168 3.13 15.71 25.66
CA ARG A 168 1.99 16.63 25.72
C ARG A 168 1.19 16.43 27.01
N MET A 169 0.81 15.20 27.33
CA MET A 169 0.03 14.89 28.53
C MET A 169 0.82 15.06 29.83
N ALA A 170 2.12 14.76 29.85
CA ALA A 170 2.94 15.02 31.02
C ALA A 170 2.99 16.52 31.33
N LEU A 171 3.07 17.39 30.32
CA LEU A 171 3.05 18.84 30.49
C LEU A 171 1.65 19.35 30.88
N THR A 172 0.60 18.87 30.22
CA THR A 172 -0.79 19.27 30.52
C THR A 172 -1.22 18.88 31.94
N LEU A 173 -0.71 17.76 32.47
CA LEU A 173 -1.04 17.24 33.80
C LEU A 173 0.01 17.58 34.87
N ASP A 174 0.93 18.50 34.59
CA ASP A 174 1.97 18.97 35.53
C ASP A 174 2.85 17.86 36.12
N ARG A 175 3.22 16.89 35.29
CA ARG A 175 4.06 15.74 35.63
C ARG A 175 5.51 16.00 35.25
N ASP A 176 6.12 17.03 35.84
CA ASP A 176 7.48 17.47 35.49
C ASP A 176 8.55 16.35 35.60
N ASP A 177 8.43 15.45 36.56
CA ASP A 177 9.33 14.29 36.68
C ASP A 177 9.23 13.33 35.48
N ALA A 178 8.02 13.19 34.92
CA ALA A 178 7.82 12.38 33.72
C ALA A 178 8.40 13.07 32.49
N VAL A 179 8.26 14.39 32.37
CA VAL A 179 8.87 15.19 31.29
C VAL A 179 10.39 15.01 31.27
N VAL A 180 11.05 15.12 32.43
CA VAL A 180 12.51 14.90 32.54
C VAL A 180 12.89 13.49 32.06
N ARG A 181 12.16 12.46 32.48
CA ARG A 181 12.43 11.08 32.06
C ARG A 181 12.19 10.85 30.57
N LEU A 182 11.17 11.50 29.99
CA LEU A 182 10.90 11.43 28.56
C LEU A 182 12.02 12.09 27.76
N LEU A 183 12.55 13.23 28.22
CA LEU A 183 13.74 13.88 27.61
C LEU A 183 14.96 12.97 27.66
N ASP A 184 15.25 12.38 28.82
CA ASP A 184 16.35 11.42 28.98
C ASP A 184 16.20 10.23 28.01
N THR A 185 14.98 9.73 27.86
CA THR A 185 14.69 8.56 27.02
C THR A 185 14.82 8.89 25.54
N LEU A 186 14.35 10.07 25.13
CA LEU A 186 14.43 10.57 23.77
C LEU A 186 15.89 10.77 23.35
N LEU A 187 16.68 11.44 24.20
CA LEU A 187 18.06 11.83 23.89
C LEU A 187 19.10 10.74 24.19
N ALA A 188 18.66 9.57 24.66
CA ALA A 188 19.53 8.39 24.82
C ALA A 188 19.49 7.46 23.59
N ASP A 189 18.64 7.73 22.59
CA ASP A 189 18.54 6.89 21.39
C ASP A 189 19.64 7.26 20.37
N GLU A 190 20.81 6.64 20.49
CA GLU A 190 21.98 6.89 19.64
C GLU A 190 21.87 6.22 18.25
N GLY A 191 20.87 5.37 18.01
CA GLY A 191 20.78 4.53 16.81
C GLY A 191 19.93 5.08 15.66
N ARG A 192 19.20 6.20 15.85
CA ARG A 192 18.24 6.74 14.86
C ARG A 192 18.15 8.27 14.90
N ALA A 193 19.05 8.98 14.23
CA ALA A 193 19.06 10.45 14.15
C ALA A 193 17.67 11.05 13.84
N HIS A 194 17.03 10.61 12.76
CA HIS A 194 15.69 11.07 12.37
C HIS A 194 14.60 10.86 13.44
N GLY A 195 14.69 9.78 14.24
CA GLY A 195 13.74 9.51 15.30
C GLY A 195 13.87 10.47 16.48
N VAL A 196 15.10 10.88 16.79
CA VAL A 196 15.38 11.88 17.83
C VAL A 196 14.88 13.26 17.38
N GLU A 197 15.14 13.66 16.14
CA GLU A 197 14.71 14.95 15.60
C GLU A 197 13.18 15.09 15.60
N ALA A 198 12.47 14.06 15.14
CA ALA A 198 11.01 14.02 15.22
C ALA A 198 10.51 14.14 16.66
N GLY A 199 11.16 13.47 17.61
CA GLY A 199 10.82 13.59 19.03
C GLY A 199 11.12 14.98 19.61
N VAL A 200 12.18 15.65 19.18
CA VAL A 200 12.51 17.03 19.56
C VAL A 200 11.46 18.01 19.02
N ARG A 201 11.06 17.88 17.74
CA ARG A 201 9.95 18.66 17.17
C ARG A 201 8.66 18.45 17.98
N CYS A 202 8.34 17.22 18.34
CA CYS A 202 7.18 16.91 19.20
C CYS A 202 7.29 17.55 20.59
N ALA A 203 8.46 17.51 21.22
CA ALA A 203 8.70 18.15 22.51
C ALA A 203 8.55 19.68 22.41
N ALA A 204 9.12 20.30 21.38
CA ALA A 204 8.99 21.74 21.11
C ALA A 204 7.51 22.14 20.96
N ARG A 205 6.74 21.39 20.15
CA ARG A 205 5.29 21.62 20.01
C ARG A 205 4.55 21.47 21.33
N ALA A 206 4.94 20.52 22.17
CA ALA A 206 4.31 20.31 23.47
C ALA A 206 4.63 21.44 24.48
N PHE A 207 5.84 22.00 24.45
CA PHE A 207 6.22 23.12 25.32
C PHE A 207 5.70 24.47 24.85
N PHE A 208 5.74 24.74 23.54
CA PHE A 208 5.58 26.08 22.97
C PHE A 208 4.35 26.23 22.08
N GLY A 209 3.63 25.14 21.79
CA GLY A 209 2.44 25.13 20.93
C GLY A 209 2.73 24.97 19.43
N HIS A 210 3.99 25.11 19.02
CA HIS A 210 4.47 24.87 17.65
C HIS A 210 5.94 24.42 17.70
N ASP A 211 6.45 23.93 16.57
CA ASP A 211 7.81 23.38 16.42
C ASP A 211 8.68 24.16 15.44
N GLY A 212 8.17 25.24 14.84
CA GLY A 212 8.82 25.96 13.74
C GLY A 212 10.29 26.37 13.96
N TYR A 213 10.68 26.74 15.17
CA TYR A 213 12.08 27.10 15.47
C TYR A 213 13.01 25.91 15.71
N ALA A 214 12.47 24.80 16.24
CA ALA A 214 13.22 23.55 16.32
C ALA A 214 13.37 22.94 14.91
N ASP A 215 12.31 23.02 14.10
CA ASP A 215 12.32 22.62 12.70
C ASP A 215 13.35 23.41 11.89
N LEU A 216 13.37 24.74 11.99
CA LEU A 216 14.37 25.60 11.36
C LEU A 216 15.81 25.18 11.71
N PHE A 217 16.07 24.75 12.95
CA PHE A 217 17.38 24.24 13.34
C PHE A 217 17.79 22.99 12.54
N PHE A 218 16.88 22.03 12.38
CA PHE A 218 17.18 20.79 11.64
C PHE A 218 17.31 21.05 10.14
N GLU A 219 16.36 21.78 9.54
CA GLU A 219 16.39 22.14 8.12
C GLU A 219 17.69 22.86 7.73
N ARG A 220 18.23 23.70 8.64
CA ARG A 220 19.51 24.37 8.45
C ARG A 220 20.71 23.43 8.42
N ARG A 221 20.71 22.41 9.27
CA ARG A 221 21.81 21.45 9.35
C ARG A 221 21.76 20.44 8.20
N GLU A 222 20.57 20.14 7.70
CA GLU A 222 20.36 19.33 6.49
C GLU A 222 20.65 20.11 5.20
N GLY A 223 20.71 21.45 5.28
CA GLY A 223 20.98 22.33 4.13
C GLY A 223 19.73 22.63 3.31
N HIS A 224 18.53 22.33 3.82
CA HIS A 224 17.24 22.59 3.19
C HIS A 224 16.75 24.02 3.41
N ALA A 225 17.23 24.71 4.45
CA ALA A 225 16.87 26.11 4.73
C ALA A 225 18.09 27.03 4.75
N THR A 226 17.90 28.28 4.29
CA THR A 226 18.90 29.37 4.41
C THR A 226 18.44 30.51 5.29
N THR A 227 17.35 30.29 6.04
CA THR A 227 16.76 31.30 6.91
C THR A 227 17.50 31.44 8.23
N THR A 228 17.52 32.66 8.76
CA THR A 228 18.17 33.09 10.02
C THR A 228 17.14 33.73 10.94
N PHE A 229 17.38 33.73 12.24
CA PHE A 229 16.55 34.49 13.18
C PHE A 229 16.59 35.99 12.91
N ARG A 230 17.69 36.52 12.34
CA ARG A 230 17.74 37.91 11.86
C ARG A 230 16.68 38.22 10.80
N GLN A 231 16.43 37.31 9.88
CA GLN A 231 15.37 37.48 8.88
C GLN A 231 13.97 37.35 9.52
N LEU A 232 13.85 36.57 10.59
CA LEU A 232 12.63 36.42 11.37
C LEU A 232 12.45 37.48 12.48
N ALA A 233 13.37 38.45 12.62
CA ALA A 233 13.42 39.36 13.77
C ALA A 233 12.13 40.17 13.99
N CYS A 234 11.33 40.37 12.94
CA CYS A 234 10.02 41.02 13.03
C CYS A 234 9.01 40.26 13.91
N LEU A 235 9.17 38.94 14.09
CA LEU A 235 8.36 38.11 14.97
C LEU A 235 8.74 38.25 16.45
N PHE A 236 9.84 38.95 16.75
CA PHE A 236 10.42 39.01 18.08
C PHE A 236 10.40 40.43 18.67
N GLU A 237 10.41 40.50 20.00
CA GLU A 237 10.67 41.71 20.76
C GLU A 237 12.07 42.25 20.49
N ASN A 238 12.27 43.57 20.64
CA ASN A 238 13.52 44.24 20.25
C ASN A 238 14.73 43.80 21.07
N ASP A 239 14.51 43.26 22.27
CA ASP A 239 15.52 42.76 23.19
C ASP A 239 15.65 41.22 23.12
N ALA A 240 15.01 40.56 22.16
CA ALA A 240 15.20 39.13 21.92
C ALA A 240 16.66 38.84 21.48
N PRO A 241 17.25 37.72 21.92
CA PRO A 241 18.66 37.43 21.67
C PRO A 241 18.93 36.89 20.24
N ILE A 242 18.48 37.61 19.21
CA ILE A 242 18.54 37.22 17.78
C ILE A 242 19.95 36.84 17.33
N ALA A 243 20.95 37.67 17.65
CA ALA A 243 22.34 37.39 17.28
C ALA A 243 22.89 36.13 17.96
N GLY A 244 22.45 35.85 19.20
CA GLY A 244 22.81 34.63 19.92
C GLY A 244 22.17 33.40 19.28
N MET A 245 20.89 33.49 18.90
CA MET A 245 20.17 32.41 18.21
C MET A 245 20.82 32.07 16.86
N ASP A 246 21.19 33.08 16.07
CA ASP A 246 21.92 32.86 14.81
C ASP A 246 23.31 32.24 15.03
N ALA A 247 24.03 32.65 16.07
CA ALA A 247 25.33 32.06 16.40
C ALA A 247 25.22 30.57 16.76
N VAL A 248 24.17 30.19 17.50
CA VAL A 248 23.85 28.78 17.81
C VAL A 248 23.48 28.02 16.54
N LEU A 249 22.63 28.61 15.69
CA LEU A 249 22.16 27.99 14.45
C LEU A 249 23.32 27.63 13.50
N LEU A 250 24.37 28.47 13.49
CA LEU A 250 25.55 28.32 12.62
C LEU A 250 26.71 27.54 13.28
N ALA A 251 26.62 27.18 14.56
CA ALA A 251 27.70 26.52 15.28
C ALA A 251 27.85 25.04 14.88
N GLU A 252 29.11 24.59 14.70
CA GLU A 252 29.42 23.18 14.48
C GLU A 252 29.01 22.33 15.69
N ASP A 253 29.35 22.79 16.90
CA ASP A 253 28.88 22.24 18.18
C ASP A 253 27.93 23.24 18.88
N PRO A 254 26.61 23.15 18.62
CA PRO A 254 25.65 24.16 19.05
C PRO A 254 25.18 24.00 20.49
N VAL A 255 25.39 22.84 21.12
CA VAL A 255 24.67 22.50 22.37
C VAL A 255 25.12 23.36 23.54
N GLY A 256 26.43 23.54 23.73
CA GLY A 256 26.98 24.40 24.78
C GLY A 256 26.49 25.85 24.66
N PRO A 257 26.75 26.53 23.53
CA PRO A 257 26.28 27.89 23.28
C PRO A 257 24.76 28.05 23.43
N ALA A 258 23.97 27.06 22.99
CA ALA A 258 22.52 27.09 23.14
C ALA A 258 22.10 27.09 24.62
N LEU A 259 22.70 26.22 25.44
CA LEU A 259 22.37 26.11 26.86
C LEU A 259 22.76 27.36 27.63
N ASP A 260 23.93 27.94 27.35
CA ASP A 260 24.37 29.21 27.96
C ASP A 260 23.40 30.36 27.61
N LEU A 261 22.94 30.40 26.36
CA LEU A 261 21.97 31.38 25.90
C LEU A 261 20.63 31.23 26.62
N LEU A 262 20.11 30.01 26.72
CA LEU A 262 18.86 29.74 27.45
C LEU A 262 18.98 30.07 28.93
N ALA A 263 20.10 29.70 29.57
CA ALA A 263 20.37 30.02 30.98
C ALA A 263 20.30 31.53 31.26
N ALA A 264 20.72 32.36 30.30
CA ALA A 264 20.69 33.81 30.44
C ALA A 264 19.30 34.44 30.29
N CYS A 265 18.35 33.77 29.61
CA CYS A 265 17.07 34.39 29.22
C CYS A 265 15.79 33.61 29.59
N HIS A 266 15.88 32.35 30.04
CA HIS A 266 14.72 31.46 30.23
C HIS A 266 13.60 32.06 31.10
N GLN A 267 13.95 32.87 32.10
CA GLN A 267 13.00 33.46 33.06
C GLN A 267 12.02 34.45 32.44
N ARG A 268 12.27 34.91 31.20
CA ARG A 268 11.39 35.82 30.47
C ARG A 268 10.08 35.17 30.02
N SER A 269 10.03 33.85 29.93
CA SER A 269 8.84 33.11 29.47
C SER A 269 8.56 31.92 30.39
N PRO A 270 7.31 31.74 30.89
CA PRO A 270 6.96 30.58 31.72
C PRO A 270 7.20 29.24 31.01
N ALA A 271 6.97 29.17 29.70
CA ALA A 271 7.20 27.97 28.90
C ALA A 271 8.71 27.68 28.80
N SER A 272 9.52 28.71 28.54
CA SER A 272 10.99 28.59 28.49
C SER A 272 11.58 28.23 29.85
N ASP A 273 11.07 28.79 30.95
CA ASP A 273 11.49 28.46 32.30
C ASP A 273 11.16 27.01 32.66
N ARG A 274 9.98 26.52 32.25
CA ARG A 274 9.60 25.12 32.41
C ARG A 274 10.49 24.18 31.60
N ALA A 275 10.78 24.53 30.34
CA ALA A 275 11.70 23.78 29.50
C ALA A 275 13.11 23.74 30.11
N TRP A 276 13.61 24.88 30.59
CA TRP A 276 14.89 24.97 31.30
C TRP A 276 14.94 24.08 32.54
N LYS A 277 13.90 24.09 33.38
CA LYS A 277 13.81 23.20 34.55
C LYS A 277 13.82 21.72 34.15
N ALA A 278 13.15 21.35 33.07
CA ALA A 278 13.15 19.97 32.57
C ALA A 278 14.53 19.56 32.02
N ILE A 279 15.14 20.41 31.20
CA ILE A 279 16.45 20.16 30.58
C ILE A 279 17.56 20.12 31.62
N SER A 280 17.64 21.10 32.54
CA SER A 280 18.68 21.15 33.57
C SER A 280 18.64 19.98 34.57
N ARG A 281 17.49 19.31 34.70
CA ARG A 281 17.30 18.11 35.53
C ARG A 281 17.51 16.80 34.76
N SER A 282 17.60 16.85 33.42
CA SER A 282 17.85 15.70 32.56
C SER A 282 19.29 15.21 32.73
N LYS A 283 19.50 13.89 32.68
CA LYS A 283 20.83 13.27 32.65
C LYS A 283 21.63 13.71 31.44
N THR A 284 20.96 13.98 30.32
CA THR A 284 21.58 14.43 29.07
C THR A 284 22.25 15.80 29.24
N TYR A 285 21.73 16.68 30.10
CA TYR A 285 22.37 17.96 30.39
C TYR A 285 23.76 17.79 31.03
N ALA A 286 23.95 16.76 31.85
CA ALA A 286 25.23 16.48 32.51
C ALA A 286 26.14 15.52 31.72
N ALA A 287 25.70 15.02 30.55
CA ALA A 287 26.46 14.07 29.76
C ALA A 287 27.70 14.73 29.12
N PRO A 288 28.85 14.03 29.07
CA PRO A 288 30.06 14.54 28.43
C PRO A 288 29.91 14.67 26.91
N GLU A 289 29.12 13.79 26.29
CA GLU A 289 28.71 13.87 24.89
C GLU A 289 27.20 14.12 24.86
N ARG A 290 26.79 15.31 24.40
CA ARG A 290 25.38 15.70 24.30
C ARG A 290 24.92 15.53 22.86
N GLN A 291 23.74 14.97 22.65
CA GLN A 291 23.16 14.88 21.31
C GLN A 291 22.90 16.28 20.74
N VAL A 292 23.35 16.50 19.50
CA VAL A 292 23.17 17.78 18.77
C VAL A 292 21.71 18.18 18.67
N ALA A 293 20.80 17.21 18.57
CA ALA A 293 19.36 17.44 18.51
C ALA A 293 18.79 18.22 19.72
N LEU A 294 19.46 18.15 20.89
CA LEU A 294 19.08 18.95 22.06
C LEU A 294 19.12 20.46 21.76
N ALA A 295 20.05 20.92 20.91
CA ALA A 295 20.15 22.32 20.56
C ALA A 295 18.90 22.82 19.83
N GLY A 296 18.20 21.99 19.05
CA GLY A 296 16.94 22.35 18.42
C GLY A 296 15.83 22.68 19.44
N LEU A 297 15.69 21.85 20.50
CA LEU A 297 14.75 22.12 21.59
C LEU A 297 15.13 23.37 22.38
N VAL A 298 16.42 23.53 22.68
CA VAL A 298 16.94 24.69 23.43
C VAL A 298 16.74 25.97 22.63
N LEU A 299 16.95 25.96 21.32
CA LEU A 299 16.76 27.11 20.46
C LEU A 299 15.29 27.53 20.39
N ALA A 300 14.36 26.57 20.30
CA ALA A 300 12.93 26.85 20.43
C ALA A 300 12.59 27.45 21.80
N ALA A 301 13.21 26.97 22.88
CA ALA A 301 13.03 27.54 24.21
C ALA A 301 13.58 28.97 24.33
N VAL A 302 14.71 29.28 23.69
CA VAL A 302 15.25 30.65 23.61
C VAL A 302 14.32 31.55 22.80
N ALA A 303 13.85 31.10 21.65
CA ALA A 303 12.94 31.86 20.79
C ALA A 303 11.65 32.24 21.55
N ALA A 304 11.07 31.30 22.29
CA ALA A 304 9.89 31.54 23.13
C ALA A 304 10.08 32.57 24.27
N THR A 305 11.31 33.03 24.54
CA THR A 305 11.58 34.11 25.51
C THR A 305 11.32 35.52 24.97
N GLY A 306 11.27 35.67 23.65
CA GLY A 306 11.14 36.95 22.98
C GLY A 306 10.23 36.94 21.75
N GLU A 307 9.62 35.81 21.39
CA GLU A 307 8.58 35.78 20.36
C GLU A 307 7.39 36.60 20.83
N ARG A 308 6.88 37.48 19.96
CA ARG A 308 5.73 38.31 20.28
C ARG A 308 4.52 37.40 20.43
N ALA A 309 3.80 37.48 21.55
CA ALA A 309 2.55 36.72 21.69
C ALA A 309 1.45 37.21 20.71
N THR A 310 1.50 38.50 20.36
CA THR A 310 0.55 39.16 19.45
C THR A 310 1.26 40.26 18.66
N ILE A 311 0.79 40.51 17.43
CA ILE A 311 1.17 41.69 16.64
C ILE A 311 -0.07 42.54 16.37
N ASP A 312 0.11 43.86 16.36
CA ASP A 312 -0.96 44.79 16.00
C ASP A 312 -1.10 44.85 14.48
N THR A 313 -2.09 44.14 13.94
CA THR A 313 -2.37 44.14 12.50
C THR A 313 -3.25 45.31 12.08
N ASP A 314 -3.81 46.08 13.02
CA ASP A 314 -4.69 47.21 12.73
C ASP A 314 -3.88 48.34 12.08
N GLY A 315 -4.24 48.68 10.84
CA GLY A 315 -3.54 49.70 10.07
C GLY A 315 -2.23 49.24 9.40
N MET A 316 -1.81 47.97 9.54
CA MET A 316 -0.68 47.44 8.77
C MET A 316 -0.92 47.61 7.27
N ALA A 317 0.12 48.03 6.54
CA ALA A 317 0.07 48.17 5.08
C ALA A 317 0.13 46.80 4.40
N LEU A 318 -0.40 46.71 3.17
CA LEU A 318 -0.43 45.46 2.39
C LEU A 318 0.96 44.80 2.29
N GLU A 319 1.99 45.57 1.95
CA GLU A 319 3.37 45.08 1.80
C GLU A 319 3.90 44.46 3.10
N GLN A 320 3.57 45.04 4.26
CA GLN A 320 3.98 44.52 5.55
C GLN A 320 3.29 43.19 5.86
N VAL A 321 1.98 43.10 5.63
CA VAL A 321 1.21 41.86 5.84
C VAL A 321 1.76 40.73 4.96
N LEU A 322 2.00 41.01 3.68
CA LEU A 322 2.56 40.03 2.76
C LEU A 322 3.98 39.61 3.14
N SER A 323 4.83 40.54 3.59
CA SER A 323 6.19 40.20 4.03
C SER A 323 6.21 39.28 5.24
N LEU A 324 5.23 39.42 6.15
CA LEU A 324 5.09 38.56 7.33
C LEU A 324 4.52 37.18 6.98
N LEU A 325 3.60 37.10 6.01
CA LEU A 325 3.08 35.82 5.52
C LEU A 325 4.12 35.05 4.69
N ALA A 326 5.02 35.75 4.00
CA ALA A 326 6.06 35.17 3.17
C ALA A 326 7.32 34.70 3.95
N LEU A 327 7.32 34.79 5.28
CA LEU A 327 8.46 34.35 6.08
C LEU A 327 8.70 32.84 5.92
N ASP A 328 9.95 32.47 5.71
CA ASP A 328 10.37 31.08 5.58
C ASP A 328 10.50 30.40 6.94
N VAL A 329 9.35 30.10 7.54
CA VAL A 329 9.22 29.37 8.80
C VAL A 329 8.01 28.43 8.69
N SER A 330 8.14 27.21 9.18
CA SER A 330 7.07 26.19 9.08
C SER A 330 5.86 26.47 9.97
N SER A 331 5.95 27.42 10.90
CA SER A 331 4.83 27.88 11.72
C SER A 331 4.94 29.36 12.01
N ASN A 332 3.93 30.13 11.59
CA ASN A 332 3.77 31.53 11.95
C ASN A 332 2.53 31.68 12.86
N ILE A 333 2.75 31.91 14.15
CA ILE A 333 1.66 32.03 15.13
C ILE A 333 0.72 33.23 14.86
N HIS A 334 1.16 34.19 14.04
CA HIS A 334 0.39 35.36 13.63
C HIS A 334 -0.36 35.19 12.30
N TYR A 335 -0.36 33.99 11.72
CA TYR A 335 -1.01 33.70 10.45
C TYR A 335 -2.47 34.19 10.42
N ALA A 336 -3.30 33.76 11.38
CA ALA A 336 -4.72 34.08 11.39
C ALA A 336 -5.03 35.60 11.42
N PRO A 337 -4.45 36.42 12.33
CA PRO A 337 -4.67 37.86 12.30
C PRO A 337 -4.10 38.55 11.05
N LEU A 338 -3.04 38.02 10.44
CA LEU A 338 -2.50 38.53 9.17
C LEU A 338 -3.46 38.28 8.00
N VAL A 339 -4.03 37.08 7.89
CA VAL A 339 -5.04 36.75 6.87
C VAL A 339 -6.30 37.59 7.07
N ALA A 340 -6.75 37.78 8.31
CA ALA A 340 -7.89 38.64 8.62
C ALA A 340 -7.64 40.11 8.18
N ARG A 341 -6.43 40.62 8.40
CA ARG A 341 -6.03 41.95 7.91
C ARG A 341 -5.98 42.01 6.39
N LEU A 342 -5.44 40.98 5.74
CA LEU A 342 -5.38 40.88 4.28
C LEU A 342 -6.79 40.88 3.66
N ALA A 343 -7.74 40.18 4.28
CA ALA A 343 -9.14 40.16 3.86
C ALA A 343 -9.82 41.55 3.96
N ALA A 344 -9.39 42.39 4.90
CA ALA A 344 -9.92 43.74 5.11
C ALA A 344 -9.34 44.80 4.15
N LEU A 345 -8.27 44.48 3.40
CA LEU A 345 -7.64 45.38 2.43
C LEU A 345 -8.36 45.36 1.07
N PRO A 346 -8.21 46.40 0.23
CA PRO A 346 -8.83 46.42 -1.10
C PRO A 346 -8.36 45.25 -1.97
N ARG A 347 -9.29 44.34 -2.29
CA ARG A 347 -9.03 43.13 -3.10
C ARG A 347 -8.36 43.42 -4.44
N THR A 348 -8.69 44.54 -5.09
CA THR A 348 -8.09 44.96 -6.37
C THR A 348 -6.58 45.19 -6.31
N GLN A 349 -6.04 45.47 -5.11
CA GLN A 349 -4.60 45.62 -4.87
C GLN A 349 -4.01 44.37 -4.20
N ALA A 350 -4.74 43.79 -3.24
CA ALA A 350 -4.26 42.66 -2.46
C ALA A 350 -4.08 41.38 -3.30
N ALA A 351 -5.04 41.03 -4.17
CA ALA A 351 -4.99 39.82 -4.97
C ALA A 351 -3.77 39.74 -5.92
N PRO A 352 -3.46 40.75 -6.77
CA PRO A 352 -2.29 40.68 -7.64
C PRO A 352 -0.97 40.71 -6.85
N ALA A 353 -0.91 41.44 -5.73
CA ALA A 353 0.28 41.45 -4.88
C ALA A 353 0.53 40.09 -4.21
N LEU A 354 -0.54 39.42 -3.75
CA LEU A 354 -0.47 38.07 -3.18
C LEU A 354 0.01 37.05 -4.21
N ALA A 355 -0.52 37.10 -5.44
CA ALA A 355 -0.08 36.24 -6.54
C ALA A 355 1.40 36.45 -6.89
N GLN A 356 1.85 37.71 -6.93
CA GLN A 356 3.25 38.04 -7.18
C GLN A 356 4.17 37.50 -6.07
N GLN A 357 3.76 37.64 -4.79
CA GLN A 357 4.55 37.16 -3.66
C GLN A 357 4.61 35.63 -3.61
N LEU A 358 3.52 34.93 -3.93
CA LEU A 358 3.52 33.47 -4.02
C LEU A 358 4.55 32.98 -5.04
N LEU A 359 4.51 33.52 -6.26
CA LEU A 359 5.42 33.11 -7.34
C LEU A 359 6.89 33.45 -7.03
N ALA A 360 7.16 34.46 -6.20
CA ALA A 360 8.50 34.82 -5.76
C ALA A 360 9.05 33.92 -4.63
N ASN A 361 8.19 33.15 -3.96
CA ASN A 361 8.52 32.36 -2.76
C ASN A 361 8.18 30.87 -2.92
N ARG A 362 8.20 30.34 -4.16
CA ARG A 362 7.81 28.96 -4.47
C ARG A 362 8.64 27.90 -3.74
N GLU A 363 9.91 28.20 -3.49
CA GLU A 363 10.86 27.28 -2.85
C GLU A 363 10.93 27.42 -1.31
N THR A 364 10.03 28.20 -0.69
CA THR A 364 10.09 28.48 0.75
C THR A 364 8.80 28.08 1.48
N ARG A 365 8.87 27.94 2.81
CA ARG A 365 7.67 27.76 3.65
C ARG A 365 6.71 28.96 3.57
N GLY A 366 7.23 30.13 3.20
CA GLY A 366 6.45 31.33 2.93
C GLY A 366 5.49 31.15 1.75
N GLY A 367 5.92 30.51 0.66
CA GLY A 367 5.06 30.19 -0.48
C GLY A 367 3.87 29.33 -0.09
N VAL A 368 4.12 28.28 0.71
CA VAL A 368 3.09 27.40 1.26
C VAL A 368 2.06 28.19 2.08
N THR A 369 2.54 29.09 2.95
CA THR A 369 1.69 29.96 3.79
C THR A 369 0.84 30.93 2.95
N LEU A 370 1.41 31.49 1.88
CA LEU A 370 0.69 32.38 0.95
C LEU A 370 -0.38 31.61 0.16
N ALA A 371 -0.09 30.39 -0.31
CA ALA A 371 -1.07 29.53 -0.97
C ALA A 371 -2.23 29.17 -0.02
N GLN A 372 -1.93 28.84 1.24
CA GLN A 372 -2.95 28.62 2.27
C GLN A 372 -3.85 29.86 2.44
N ALA A 373 -3.26 31.06 2.55
CA ALA A 373 -4.02 32.30 2.66
C ALA A 373 -4.90 32.57 1.43
N MET A 374 -4.41 32.28 0.22
CA MET A 374 -5.22 32.36 -1.00
C MET A 374 -6.45 31.44 -0.96
N GLY A 375 -6.29 30.24 -0.39
CA GLY A 375 -7.37 29.28 -0.18
C GLY A 375 -8.42 29.78 0.81
N GLU A 376 -8.00 30.33 1.95
CA GLU A 376 -8.90 30.88 2.97
C GLU A 376 -9.68 32.10 2.46
N LEU A 377 -9.05 32.93 1.62
CA LEU A 377 -9.70 34.08 0.99
C LEU A 377 -10.61 33.70 -0.18
N ALA A 378 -10.32 32.57 -0.84
CA ALA A 378 -11.06 32.02 -1.98
C ALA A 378 -11.32 33.03 -3.12
N TRP A 379 -10.33 33.87 -3.45
CA TRP A 379 -10.44 34.85 -4.54
C TRP A 379 -10.08 34.22 -5.90
N PRO A 380 -10.98 34.24 -6.91
CA PRO A 380 -10.68 33.73 -8.27
C PRO A 380 -9.44 34.29 -8.95
N GLU A 381 -9.02 35.51 -8.63
CA GLU A 381 -7.82 36.14 -9.17
C GLU A 381 -6.53 35.39 -8.79
N SER A 382 -6.58 34.57 -7.73
CA SER A 382 -5.48 33.72 -7.28
C SER A 382 -5.25 32.50 -8.17
N ILE A 383 -6.26 32.07 -8.94
CA ILE A 383 -6.25 30.80 -9.69
C ILE A 383 -5.01 30.64 -10.58
N PRO A 384 -4.61 31.62 -11.41
CA PRO A 384 -3.47 31.43 -12.31
C PRO A 384 -2.15 31.18 -11.56
N ALA A 385 -1.93 31.89 -10.45
CA ALA A 385 -0.73 31.71 -9.63
C ALA A 385 -0.73 30.36 -8.91
N LEU A 386 -1.88 29.93 -8.39
CA LEU A 386 -2.01 28.63 -7.74
C LEU A 386 -1.79 27.47 -8.72
N ILE A 387 -2.32 27.54 -9.95
CA ILE A 387 -2.06 26.50 -10.96
C ILE A 387 -0.57 26.47 -11.34
N ALA A 388 0.07 27.64 -11.44
CA ALA A 388 1.50 27.72 -11.72
C ALA A 388 2.38 27.07 -10.63
N CYS A 389 1.86 26.94 -9.41
CA CYS A 389 2.51 26.29 -8.25
C CYS A 389 2.20 24.78 -8.11
N LEU A 390 1.55 24.17 -9.11
CA LEU A 390 1.31 22.73 -9.15
C LEU A 390 2.34 22.00 -10.04
N GLY A 391 3.50 22.61 -10.32
CA GLY A 391 4.51 22.03 -11.21
C GLY A 391 5.48 21.09 -10.48
N ASP A 392 6.20 20.27 -11.25
CA ASP A 392 7.16 19.29 -10.68
C ASP A 392 8.31 19.94 -9.89
N GLU A 393 8.62 21.22 -10.16
CA GLU A 393 9.69 21.97 -9.50
C GLU A 393 9.28 22.61 -8.17
N ASP A 394 7.98 22.61 -7.81
CA ASP A 394 7.44 23.33 -6.65
C ASP A 394 7.55 22.60 -5.31
N GLY A 395 7.81 21.29 -5.35
CA GLY A 395 7.82 20.42 -4.17
C GLY A 395 6.41 20.14 -3.61
N ASP A 396 6.27 18.95 -3.01
CA ASP A 396 4.97 18.40 -2.62
C ASP A 396 4.17 19.30 -1.66
N PHE A 397 4.84 19.97 -0.71
CA PHE A 397 4.16 20.82 0.26
C PHE A 397 3.41 21.99 -0.40
N LEU A 398 4.03 22.65 -1.39
CA LEU A 398 3.40 23.77 -2.08
C LEU A 398 2.30 23.28 -3.02
N CYS A 399 2.55 22.20 -3.78
CA CYS A 399 1.54 21.62 -4.66
C CYS A 399 0.28 21.18 -3.89
N GLU A 400 0.44 20.53 -2.73
CA GLU A 400 -0.69 20.13 -1.90
C GLU A 400 -1.51 21.31 -1.38
N GLU A 401 -0.86 22.36 -0.87
CA GLU A 401 -1.59 23.55 -0.39
C GLU A 401 -2.22 24.33 -1.55
N ALA A 402 -1.56 24.44 -2.69
CA ALA A 402 -2.13 25.06 -3.89
C ALA A 402 -3.36 24.29 -4.39
N GLN A 403 -3.32 22.95 -4.38
CA GLN A 403 -4.48 22.10 -4.69
C GLN A 403 -5.63 22.38 -3.71
N ARG A 404 -5.38 22.40 -2.40
CA ARG A 404 -6.41 22.70 -1.38
C ARG A 404 -7.00 24.09 -1.56
N ALA A 405 -6.16 25.08 -1.89
CA ALA A 405 -6.59 26.44 -2.16
C ALA A 405 -7.50 26.52 -3.40
N LEU A 406 -7.16 25.81 -4.49
CA LEU A 406 -7.99 25.73 -5.69
C LEU A 406 -9.33 25.04 -5.43
N VAL A 407 -9.34 23.96 -4.62
CA VAL A 407 -10.59 23.32 -4.17
C VAL A 407 -11.45 24.29 -3.37
N ALA A 408 -10.85 25.09 -2.48
CA ALA A 408 -11.58 26.10 -1.70
C ALA A 408 -12.18 27.22 -2.58
N ILE A 409 -11.52 27.60 -3.68
CA ILE A 409 -12.05 28.56 -4.66
C ILE A 409 -13.25 27.99 -5.44
N GLY A 410 -13.27 26.68 -5.72
CA GLY A 410 -14.43 25.99 -6.28
C GLY A 410 -14.57 26.09 -7.80
N GLU A 411 -15.77 26.38 -8.30
CA GLU A 411 -16.14 26.26 -9.72
C GLU A 411 -15.25 27.05 -10.67
N ALA A 412 -14.86 28.27 -10.28
CA ALA A 412 -13.97 29.11 -11.10
C ALA A 412 -12.60 28.45 -11.31
N ALA A 413 -12.07 27.75 -10.30
CA ALA A 413 -10.79 27.04 -10.38
C ALA A 413 -10.91 25.79 -11.27
N ARG A 414 -11.97 25.00 -11.09
CA ARG A 414 -12.30 23.86 -11.97
C ARG A 414 -12.37 24.30 -13.43
N ASP A 415 -13.14 25.34 -13.72
CA ASP A 415 -13.38 25.81 -15.09
C ASP A 415 -12.12 26.39 -15.72
N ALA A 416 -11.20 26.97 -14.92
CA ALA A 416 -9.90 27.39 -15.40
C ALA A 416 -9.04 26.17 -15.78
N LEU A 417 -8.94 25.17 -14.90
CA LEU A 417 -8.16 23.94 -15.14
C LEU A 417 -8.66 23.18 -16.37
N ILE A 418 -9.96 22.97 -16.53
CA ILE A 418 -10.55 22.30 -17.70
C ILE A 418 -10.18 23.07 -18.98
N ARG A 419 -10.33 24.40 -18.98
CA ARG A 419 -10.10 25.24 -20.17
C ARG A 419 -8.65 25.22 -20.65
N GLN A 420 -7.70 25.00 -19.75
CA GLN A 420 -6.27 25.00 -20.04
C GLN A 420 -5.63 23.61 -20.00
N TRP A 421 -6.43 22.55 -19.87
CA TRP A 421 -5.98 21.17 -19.63
C TRP A 421 -4.85 20.72 -20.55
N GLU A 422 -5.00 20.98 -21.85
CA GLU A 422 -4.01 20.60 -22.86
C GLU A 422 -2.66 21.30 -22.70
N SER A 423 -2.64 22.47 -22.07
CA SER A 423 -1.41 23.25 -21.82
C SER A 423 -0.74 22.94 -20.47
N LEU A 424 -1.42 22.20 -19.58
CA LEU A 424 -0.87 21.81 -18.28
C LEU A 424 0.23 20.76 -18.44
N ASP A 425 1.27 20.85 -17.61
CA ASP A 425 2.27 19.79 -17.46
C ASP A 425 1.71 18.56 -16.71
N GLU A 426 2.52 17.50 -16.61
CA GLU A 426 2.10 16.23 -16.00
C GLU A 426 1.69 16.43 -14.53
N SER A 427 2.51 17.11 -13.73
CA SER A 427 2.23 17.44 -12.33
C SER A 427 0.94 18.24 -12.16
N GLN A 428 0.78 19.29 -12.95
CA GLN A 428 -0.39 20.15 -12.95
C GLN A 428 -1.65 19.38 -13.32
N ARG A 429 -1.56 18.38 -14.21
CA ARG A 429 -2.68 17.48 -14.54
C ARG A 429 -3.02 16.57 -13.36
N ILE A 430 -2.02 16.04 -12.65
CA ILE A 430 -2.23 15.18 -11.46
C ILE A 430 -3.02 15.94 -10.39
N TYR A 431 -2.52 17.09 -9.94
CA TYR A 431 -3.15 17.90 -8.91
C TYR A 431 -4.44 18.54 -9.44
N GLY A 432 -4.44 19.02 -10.68
CA GLY A 432 -5.58 19.63 -11.35
C GLY A 432 -6.77 18.68 -11.50
N LEU A 433 -6.55 17.42 -11.85
CA LEU A 433 -7.62 16.42 -11.91
C LEU A 433 -8.25 16.17 -10.54
N SER A 434 -7.45 16.22 -9.49
CA SER A 434 -7.94 16.12 -8.10
C SER A 434 -8.82 17.30 -7.74
N VAL A 435 -8.47 18.53 -8.17
CA VAL A 435 -9.34 19.71 -8.02
C VAL A 435 -10.63 19.55 -8.81
N ILE A 436 -10.56 19.17 -10.09
CA ILE A 436 -11.73 18.99 -10.96
C ILE A 436 -12.70 17.97 -10.35
N SER A 437 -12.17 16.84 -9.87
CA SER A 437 -12.94 15.77 -9.22
C SER A 437 -13.56 16.23 -7.90
N ALA A 438 -12.80 16.95 -7.05
CA ALA A 438 -13.30 17.43 -5.76
C ALA A 438 -14.40 18.51 -5.90
N VAL A 439 -14.30 19.38 -6.91
CA VAL A 439 -15.28 20.44 -7.16
C VAL A 439 -16.53 19.88 -7.85
N GLY A 440 -16.38 18.92 -8.78
CA GLY A 440 -17.50 18.28 -9.47
C GLY A 440 -18.31 19.23 -10.37
N GLY A 441 -19.52 18.82 -10.75
CA GLY A 441 -20.47 19.64 -11.53
C GLY A 441 -20.53 19.30 -13.03
N GLU A 442 -21.52 19.84 -13.75
CA GLU A 442 -21.82 19.47 -15.15
C GLU A 442 -20.60 19.52 -16.11
N PRO A 443 -19.70 20.54 -16.07
CA PRO A 443 -18.53 20.58 -16.94
C PRO A 443 -17.58 19.38 -16.77
N VAL A 444 -17.58 18.76 -15.60
CA VAL A 444 -16.76 17.57 -15.32
C VAL A 444 -17.21 16.37 -16.13
N VAL A 445 -18.52 16.25 -16.41
CA VAL A 445 -19.05 15.14 -17.21
C VAL A 445 -18.57 15.26 -18.65
N GLU A 446 -18.67 16.45 -19.25
CA GLU A 446 -18.18 16.68 -20.61
C GLU A 446 -16.67 16.41 -20.70
N PHE A 447 -15.89 16.95 -19.75
CA PHE A 447 -14.46 16.71 -19.66
C PHE A 447 -14.11 15.21 -19.53
N ALA A 448 -14.81 14.48 -18.65
CA ALA A 448 -14.57 13.05 -18.44
C ALA A 448 -14.94 12.19 -19.66
N VAL A 449 -15.94 12.60 -20.45
CA VAL A 449 -16.34 11.95 -21.70
C VAL A 449 -15.33 12.25 -22.83
N GLU A 450 -14.92 13.51 -22.96
CA GLU A 450 -13.99 13.98 -23.99
C GLU A 450 -12.61 13.32 -23.84
N HIS A 451 -12.08 13.25 -22.62
CA HIS A 451 -10.75 12.70 -22.34
C HIS A 451 -10.78 11.25 -21.83
N TYR A 452 -11.86 10.50 -22.09
CA TYR A 452 -12.03 9.12 -21.58
C TYR A 452 -10.83 8.21 -21.86
N GLY A 453 -10.36 8.16 -23.11
CA GLY A 453 -9.30 7.24 -23.53
C GLY A 453 -7.97 7.52 -22.84
N ASP A 454 -7.57 8.79 -22.81
CA ASP A 454 -6.28 9.22 -22.25
C ASP A 454 -6.27 9.10 -20.72
N LEU A 455 -7.32 9.60 -20.05
CA LEU A 455 -7.40 9.59 -18.58
C LEU A 455 -7.55 8.18 -18.01
N LEU A 456 -8.33 7.30 -18.66
CA LEU A 456 -8.49 5.92 -18.17
C LEU A 456 -7.20 5.10 -18.37
N ALA A 457 -6.48 5.33 -19.48
CA ALA A 457 -5.22 4.67 -19.76
C ALA A 457 -4.09 5.12 -18.82
N ASP A 458 -4.11 6.40 -18.43
CA ASP A 458 -3.16 6.98 -17.47
C ASP A 458 -3.40 6.47 -16.05
N ASP A 459 -4.62 6.66 -15.50
CA ASP A 459 -4.97 6.19 -14.16
C ASP A 459 -6.46 5.84 -14.05
N VAL A 460 -6.74 4.53 -14.09
CA VAL A 460 -8.09 3.95 -13.93
C VAL A 460 -8.78 4.43 -12.66
N ALA A 461 -8.05 4.57 -11.55
CA ALA A 461 -8.64 4.97 -10.28
C ALA A 461 -9.06 6.43 -10.28
N ARG A 462 -8.25 7.33 -10.86
CA ARG A 462 -8.59 8.75 -10.99
C ARG A 462 -9.78 8.97 -11.91
N TRP A 463 -9.84 8.30 -13.06
CA TRP A 463 -11.00 8.40 -13.95
C TRP A 463 -12.27 7.87 -13.26
N CYS A 464 -12.18 6.74 -12.57
CA CYS A 464 -13.31 6.21 -11.78
C CYS A 464 -13.76 7.18 -10.68
N GLN A 465 -12.82 7.83 -9.99
CA GLN A 465 -13.13 8.86 -8.99
C GLN A 465 -13.83 10.06 -9.62
N LEU A 466 -13.37 10.53 -10.78
CA LEU A 466 -13.99 11.59 -11.56
C LEU A 466 -15.44 11.25 -11.92
N ALA A 467 -15.69 10.04 -12.43
CA ALA A 467 -17.03 9.58 -12.78
C ALA A 467 -17.96 9.45 -11.57
N LEU A 468 -17.43 9.03 -10.42
CA LEU A 468 -18.21 8.95 -9.17
C LEU A 468 -18.46 10.31 -8.52
N ALA A 469 -17.61 11.31 -8.78
CA ALA A 469 -17.81 12.67 -8.28
C ALA A 469 -18.99 13.37 -8.96
N THR A 470 -19.21 13.07 -10.25
CA THR A 470 -20.36 13.59 -11.00
C THR A 470 -21.04 12.46 -11.79
N PRO A 471 -21.87 11.61 -11.12
CA PRO A 471 -22.51 10.47 -11.75
C PRO A 471 -23.38 10.88 -12.95
N ASP A 472 -23.11 10.31 -14.12
CA ASP A 472 -23.87 10.51 -15.36
C ASP A 472 -24.00 9.20 -16.15
N GLN A 473 -25.13 9.05 -16.85
CA GLN A 473 -25.44 7.85 -17.63
C GLN A 473 -24.39 7.58 -18.72
N ARG A 474 -23.82 8.62 -19.34
CA ARG A 474 -22.79 8.48 -20.38
C ARG A 474 -21.50 7.90 -19.83
N LEU A 475 -21.11 8.28 -18.61
CA LEU A 475 -19.90 7.76 -17.95
C LEU A 475 -20.08 6.29 -17.55
N LEU A 476 -21.28 5.92 -17.10
CA LEU A 476 -21.63 4.52 -16.84
C LEU A 476 -21.55 3.68 -18.13
N GLU A 477 -22.06 4.18 -19.25
CA GLU A 477 -22.00 3.51 -20.55
C GLU A 477 -20.57 3.35 -21.06
N ARG A 478 -19.69 4.31 -20.78
CA ARG A 478 -18.26 4.22 -21.10
C ARG A 478 -17.54 3.12 -20.33
N LEU A 479 -17.87 2.89 -19.06
CA LEU A 479 -17.25 1.84 -18.24
C LEU A 479 -17.73 0.43 -18.58
N ARG A 480 -18.92 0.27 -19.16
CA ARG A 480 -19.53 -1.06 -19.36
C ARG A 480 -18.64 -2.04 -20.14
N PRO A 481 -18.01 -1.66 -21.27
CA PRO A 481 -17.10 -2.55 -22.00
C PRO A 481 -15.89 -2.98 -21.18
N GLU A 482 -15.41 -2.12 -20.27
CA GLU A 482 -14.22 -2.38 -19.45
C GLU A 482 -14.46 -3.42 -18.34
N LEU A 483 -15.71 -3.83 -18.10
CA LEU A 483 -16.04 -4.87 -17.12
C LEU A 483 -15.43 -6.24 -17.49
N GLU A 484 -15.14 -6.46 -18.77
CA GLU A 484 -14.45 -7.68 -19.25
C GLU A 484 -13.02 -7.79 -18.69
N CYS A 485 -12.39 -6.65 -18.41
CA CYS A 485 -11.05 -6.56 -17.83
C CYS A 485 -11.01 -6.97 -16.35
N LYS A 486 -12.17 -7.07 -15.68
CA LYS A 486 -12.32 -7.49 -14.27
C LYS A 486 -11.50 -6.68 -13.28
N HIS A 487 -11.22 -5.42 -13.60
CA HIS A 487 -10.45 -4.53 -12.73
C HIS A 487 -11.29 -4.13 -11.51
N ALA A 488 -10.81 -4.38 -10.29
CA ALA A 488 -11.58 -4.18 -9.06
C ALA A 488 -12.15 -2.75 -8.91
N THR A 489 -11.37 -1.74 -9.30
CA THR A 489 -11.81 -0.33 -9.27
C THR A 489 -12.92 -0.04 -10.27
N ILE A 490 -12.86 -0.62 -11.47
CA ILE A 490 -13.89 -0.46 -12.52
C ILE A 490 -15.17 -1.16 -12.07
N ASP A 491 -15.05 -2.40 -11.59
CA ASP A 491 -16.18 -3.18 -11.08
C ASP A 491 -16.93 -2.42 -9.97
N ALA A 492 -16.20 -1.92 -8.98
CA ALA A 492 -16.76 -1.17 -7.86
C ALA A 492 -17.40 0.16 -8.32
N SER A 493 -16.77 0.87 -9.26
CA SER A 493 -17.24 2.16 -9.73
C SER A 493 -18.48 2.02 -10.62
N PHE A 494 -18.49 1.04 -11.52
CA PHE A 494 -19.68 0.71 -12.32
C PHE A 494 -20.86 0.33 -11.42
N TYR A 495 -20.65 -0.56 -10.45
CA TYR A 495 -21.70 -0.93 -9.50
C TYR A 495 -22.24 0.30 -8.76
N ARG A 496 -21.36 1.15 -8.21
CA ARG A 496 -21.76 2.39 -7.52
C ARG A 496 -22.54 3.33 -8.42
N LEU A 497 -22.08 3.56 -9.65
CA LEU A 497 -22.78 4.37 -10.64
C LEU A 497 -24.17 3.81 -10.96
N CYS A 498 -24.32 2.50 -11.15
CA CYS A 498 -25.64 1.87 -11.29
C CYS A 498 -26.56 2.21 -10.10
N ARG A 499 -26.05 2.11 -8.87
CA ARG A 499 -26.83 2.42 -7.67
C ARG A 499 -27.18 3.90 -7.54
N LEU A 500 -26.25 4.81 -7.85
CA LEU A 500 -26.45 6.27 -7.78
C LEU A 500 -27.43 6.77 -8.85
N LEU A 501 -27.33 6.22 -10.05
CA LEU A 501 -28.18 6.57 -11.19
C LEU A 501 -29.52 5.83 -11.21
N ASP A 502 -29.72 4.87 -10.31
CA ASP A 502 -30.88 3.95 -10.30
C ASP A 502 -31.01 3.21 -11.65
N ALA A 503 -29.85 2.82 -12.20
CA ALA A 503 -29.75 2.18 -13.50
C ALA A 503 -29.68 0.65 -13.33
N SER A 504 -30.57 -0.06 -14.01
CA SER A 504 -30.68 -1.52 -13.91
C SER A 504 -29.88 -2.23 -15.00
N TYR A 505 -28.80 -2.90 -14.59
CA TYR A 505 -27.93 -3.69 -15.47
C TYR A 505 -27.83 -5.14 -14.96
N PRO A 506 -27.90 -6.15 -15.85
CA PRO A 506 -27.77 -7.57 -15.46
C PRO A 506 -26.40 -7.90 -14.83
N GLU A 507 -25.37 -7.11 -15.13
CA GLU A 507 -24.01 -7.27 -14.62
C GLU A 507 -23.87 -6.88 -13.12
N ALA A 508 -24.80 -6.09 -12.57
CA ALA A 508 -24.67 -5.48 -11.25
C ALA A 508 -24.57 -6.49 -10.09
N GLU A 509 -25.43 -7.53 -10.05
CA GLU A 509 -25.41 -8.53 -8.98
C GLU A 509 -24.16 -9.45 -9.03
N PRO A 510 -23.75 -9.97 -10.20
CA PRO A 510 -22.46 -10.66 -10.32
C PRO A 510 -21.27 -9.80 -9.90
N LEU A 511 -21.28 -8.50 -10.24
CA LEU A 511 -20.25 -7.54 -9.82
C LEU A 511 -20.23 -7.39 -8.29
N ARG A 512 -21.40 -7.21 -7.67
CA ARG A 512 -21.53 -7.11 -6.22
C ARG A 512 -20.87 -8.29 -5.51
N ALA A 513 -21.14 -9.51 -5.95
CA ALA A 513 -20.54 -10.72 -5.37
C ALA A 513 -19.01 -10.74 -5.50
N ARG A 514 -18.47 -10.28 -6.63
CA ARG A 514 -17.02 -10.18 -6.89
C ARG A 514 -16.36 -9.10 -6.02
N ILE A 515 -16.97 -7.92 -5.90
CA ILE A 515 -16.49 -6.83 -5.04
C ILE A 515 -16.44 -7.28 -3.58
N MET A 516 -17.50 -7.94 -3.09
CA MET A 516 -17.56 -8.43 -1.72
C MET A 516 -16.52 -9.53 -1.45
N ARG A 517 -16.23 -10.40 -2.43
CA ARG A 517 -15.14 -11.38 -2.33
C ARG A 517 -13.79 -10.68 -2.21
N HIS A 518 -13.50 -9.72 -3.09
CA HIS A 518 -12.25 -8.96 -3.04
C HIS A 518 -12.06 -8.24 -1.70
N ARG A 519 -13.14 -7.64 -1.16
CA ARG A 519 -13.14 -7.04 0.18
C ARG A 519 -12.81 -8.06 1.27
N GLN A 520 -13.44 -9.25 1.24
CA GLN A 520 -13.16 -10.32 2.20
C GLN A 520 -11.71 -10.81 2.12
N ASP A 521 -11.17 -10.96 0.91
CA ASP A 521 -9.78 -11.40 0.68
C ASP A 521 -8.78 -10.35 1.17
N ALA A 522 -9.08 -9.05 1.00
CA ALA A 522 -8.30 -7.96 1.59
C ALA A 522 -8.28 -8.01 3.12
N LYS A 523 -9.44 -8.25 3.76
CA LYS A 523 -9.53 -8.41 5.23
C LYS A 523 -8.71 -9.60 5.72
N GLN A 524 -8.79 -10.75 5.04
CA GLN A 524 -8.02 -11.95 5.39
C GLN A 524 -6.51 -11.70 5.27
N ARG A 525 -6.06 -10.99 4.23
CA ARG A 525 -4.65 -10.61 4.05
C ARG A 525 -4.16 -9.68 5.17
N ALA A 526 -4.96 -8.68 5.56
CA ALA A 526 -4.63 -7.80 6.68
C ALA A 526 -4.52 -8.57 8.00
N ALA A 527 -5.46 -9.49 8.28
CA ALA A 527 -5.45 -10.31 9.50
C ALA A 527 -4.25 -11.29 9.57
N LEU A 528 -3.72 -11.73 8.43
CA LEU A 528 -2.51 -12.53 8.34
C LEU A 528 -1.25 -11.76 8.75
N LEU A 529 -1.17 -10.47 8.40
CA LEU A 529 -0.09 -9.58 8.81
C LEU A 529 -0.12 -9.30 10.31
N ASP A 530 -1.30 -9.30 10.92
CA ASP A 530 -1.49 -9.15 12.36
C ASP A 530 -1.25 -10.47 13.16
N PHE A 531 -0.66 -11.51 12.54
CA PHE A 531 -0.28 -12.81 13.12
C PHE A 531 -1.39 -13.59 13.86
N ALA A 532 -2.65 -13.15 13.79
CA ALA A 532 -3.72 -13.63 14.68
C ALA A 532 -4.51 -14.85 14.14
N LEU A 533 -4.42 -15.16 12.84
CA LEU A 533 -5.24 -16.22 12.23
C LEU A 533 -4.43 -17.14 11.31
N ARG A 534 -4.75 -18.44 11.34
CA ARG A 534 -4.29 -19.45 10.37
C ARG A 534 -5.42 -19.80 9.40
N PRO A 535 -5.53 -19.14 8.24
CA PRO A 535 -6.55 -19.47 7.25
C PRO A 535 -6.21 -20.80 6.54
N GLN A 536 -7.25 -21.44 6.00
CA GLN A 536 -7.07 -22.52 5.04
C GLN A 536 -6.47 -21.94 3.74
N PRO A 537 -5.53 -22.64 3.09
CA PRO A 537 -4.96 -22.17 1.84
C PRO A 537 -6.06 -22.07 0.76
N PRO A 538 -6.16 -20.95 0.03
CA PRO A 538 -7.19 -20.78 -0.99
C PRO A 538 -6.95 -21.73 -2.18
N SER A 539 -8.01 -22.03 -2.94
CA SER A 539 -7.93 -22.88 -4.14
C SER A 539 -7.34 -22.16 -5.38
N SER A 540 -7.25 -20.83 -5.31
CA SER A 540 -6.75 -19.92 -6.35
C SER A 540 -6.19 -18.65 -5.69
N LEU A 541 -5.38 -17.88 -6.40
CA LEU A 541 -4.88 -16.57 -5.99
C LEU A 541 -5.43 -15.51 -6.95
N CYS A 542 -5.91 -14.38 -6.42
CA CYS A 542 -6.19 -13.21 -7.24
C CYS A 542 -4.93 -12.35 -7.32
N LEU A 543 -4.35 -12.21 -8.52
CA LEU A 543 -3.12 -11.46 -8.75
C LEU A 543 -3.33 -10.37 -9.79
N ALA A 544 -2.87 -9.16 -9.47
CA ALA A 544 -2.76 -8.07 -10.43
C ALA A 544 -1.55 -8.31 -11.34
N LEU A 545 -1.80 -8.47 -12.64
CA LEU A 545 -0.80 -8.82 -13.63
C LEU A 545 -0.82 -7.83 -14.79
N ARG A 546 0.36 -7.38 -15.21
CA ARG A 546 0.55 -6.46 -16.33
C ARG A 546 0.91 -7.22 -17.60
N CYS A 547 0.19 -6.92 -18.67
CA CYS A 547 0.46 -7.47 -19.98
C CYS A 547 1.56 -6.63 -20.68
N PRO A 548 2.77 -7.17 -20.94
CA PRO A 548 3.82 -6.43 -21.62
C PRO A 548 3.49 -6.06 -23.07
N ALA A 549 2.51 -6.73 -23.70
CA ALA A 549 2.11 -6.46 -25.08
C ALA A 549 1.25 -5.20 -25.23
N CYS A 550 0.38 -4.89 -24.26
CA CYS A 550 -0.56 -3.76 -24.34
C CYS A 550 -0.46 -2.81 -23.14
N GLY A 551 0.40 -3.08 -22.16
CA GLY A 551 0.59 -2.28 -20.95
C GLY A 551 -0.50 -2.44 -19.88
N ALA A 552 -1.65 -3.03 -20.21
CA ALA A 552 -2.79 -3.14 -19.31
C ALA A 552 -2.49 -4.04 -18.10
N ALA A 553 -2.85 -3.56 -16.90
CA ALA A 553 -2.80 -4.32 -15.66
C ALA A 553 -4.21 -4.74 -15.23
N ASN A 554 -4.42 -6.04 -15.01
CA ASN A 554 -5.73 -6.60 -14.66
C ASN A 554 -5.60 -7.67 -13.56
N ASP A 555 -6.72 -7.96 -12.88
CA ASP A 555 -6.79 -8.99 -11.86
C ASP A 555 -7.12 -10.36 -12.47
N TYR A 556 -6.26 -11.35 -12.21
CA TYR A 556 -6.42 -12.72 -12.67
C TYR A 556 -6.58 -13.69 -11.50
N GLU A 557 -7.57 -14.56 -11.60
CA GLU A 557 -7.69 -15.71 -10.71
C GLU A 557 -6.79 -16.85 -11.24
N VAL A 558 -5.68 -17.08 -10.56
CA VAL A 558 -4.65 -18.05 -10.94
C VAL A 558 -4.64 -19.26 -10.01
N LYS A 559 -4.39 -20.44 -10.56
CA LYS A 559 -4.37 -21.74 -9.87
C LYS A 559 -2.96 -22.20 -9.52
N GLY A 560 -1.92 -21.53 -10.04
CA GLY A 560 -0.55 -21.86 -9.72
C GLY A 560 0.44 -20.74 -10.08
N VAL A 561 1.39 -20.48 -9.18
CA VAL A 561 2.52 -19.58 -9.42
C VAL A 561 3.82 -20.28 -9.06
N VAL A 562 4.80 -20.16 -9.94
CA VAL A 562 6.14 -20.67 -9.74
C VAL A 562 7.02 -19.53 -9.23
N ILE A 563 7.61 -19.71 -8.05
CA ILE A 563 8.41 -18.67 -7.39
C ILE A 563 9.87 -19.11 -7.23
N GLY A 564 10.79 -18.18 -7.47
CA GLY A 564 12.21 -18.27 -7.18
C GLY A 564 12.59 -17.28 -6.09
N ASP A 565 13.57 -16.43 -6.36
CA ASP A 565 13.89 -15.28 -5.52
C ASP A 565 12.89 -14.12 -5.75
N LEU A 566 11.95 -13.93 -4.81
CA LEU A 566 10.96 -12.85 -4.84
C LEU A 566 11.58 -11.44 -4.77
N ALA A 567 12.80 -11.29 -4.25
CA ALA A 567 13.51 -10.02 -4.25
C ALA A 567 14.06 -9.67 -5.64
N ARG A 568 14.34 -10.69 -6.46
CA ARG A 568 14.80 -10.56 -7.86
C ARG A 568 13.67 -10.65 -8.89
N ASN A 569 12.42 -10.61 -8.44
CA ASN A 569 11.24 -10.74 -9.28
C ASN A 569 11.18 -12.06 -10.07
N GLU A 570 11.75 -13.14 -9.55
CA GLU A 570 11.77 -14.45 -10.21
C GLU A 570 10.42 -15.16 -10.01
N MET A 571 9.43 -14.84 -10.83
CA MET A 571 8.09 -15.44 -10.76
C MET A 571 7.57 -15.78 -12.15
N LEU A 572 6.80 -16.85 -12.25
CA LEU A 572 6.09 -17.26 -13.47
C LEU A 572 4.71 -17.78 -13.13
N LEU A 573 3.73 -17.54 -13.99
CA LEU A 573 2.45 -18.22 -13.89
C LEU A 573 2.60 -19.68 -14.31
N ALA A 574 1.95 -20.58 -13.58
CA ALA A 574 1.73 -21.96 -14.03
C ALA A 574 0.54 -22.05 -15.01
N ASP A 575 -0.35 -21.06 -14.97
CA ASP A 575 -1.48 -20.96 -15.89
C ASP A 575 -1.08 -20.29 -17.22
N GLU A 576 -1.95 -20.42 -18.23
CA GLU A 576 -1.78 -19.80 -19.56
C GLU A 576 -3.00 -18.93 -19.93
N PRO A 577 -3.39 -17.92 -19.11
CA PRO A 577 -4.50 -17.04 -19.43
C PRO A 577 -4.15 -16.13 -20.61
N ALA A 578 -5.13 -15.87 -21.46
CA ALA A 578 -5.05 -14.76 -22.41
C ALA A 578 -5.22 -13.44 -21.66
N CYS A 579 -4.58 -12.38 -22.14
CA CYS A 579 -4.75 -11.02 -21.67
C CYS A 579 -6.22 -10.62 -21.82
N LEU A 580 -6.83 -10.15 -20.73
CA LEU A 580 -8.23 -9.72 -20.73
C LEU A 580 -8.47 -8.50 -21.63
N ALA A 581 -7.45 -7.68 -21.89
CA ALA A 581 -7.56 -6.48 -22.71
C ALA A 581 -7.31 -6.73 -24.20
N CYS A 582 -6.22 -7.44 -24.56
CA CYS A 582 -5.83 -7.62 -25.98
C CYS A 582 -5.99 -9.05 -26.51
N GLY A 583 -6.30 -10.03 -25.66
CA GLY A 583 -6.45 -11.44 -26.05
C GLY A 583 -5.14 -12.19 -26.32
N GLU A 584 -3.98 -11.52 -26.26
CA GLU A 584 -2.67 -12.15 -26.43
C GLU A 584 -2.33 -13.12 -25.28
N LEU A 585 -1.36 -14.02 -25.49
CA LEU A 585 -0.86 -14.96 -24.46
C LEU A 585 0.56 -14.54 -23.99
N PRO A 586 0.72 -13.42 -23.26
CA PRO A 586 2.04 -12.95 -22.85
C PRO A 586 2.59 -13.74 -21.65
N GLU A 587 3.88 -13.58 -21.41
CA GLU A 587 4.45 -13.75 -20.07
C GLU A 587 4.14 -12.48 -19.26
N PHE A 588 3.23 -12.58 -18.30
CA PHE A 588 2.81 -11.41 -17.53
C PHE A 588 3.88 -10.93 -16.55
N ASP A 589 3.95 -9.61 -16.40
CA ASP A 589 4.67 -8.98 -15.30
C ASP A 589 3.78 -8.95 -14.05
N PHE A 590 4.38 -9.16 -12.87
CA PHE A 590 3.66 -9.15 -11.60
C PHE A 590 3.70 -7.76 -10.98
N GLU A 591 2.52 -7.18 -10.73
CA GLU A 591 2.43 -5.90 -10.04
C GLU A 591 2.94 -5.99 -8.59
N PRO A 592 3.38 -4.88 -7.96
CA PRO A 592 3.80 -4.86 -6.55
C PRO A 592 2.77 -5.47 -5.59
N SER A 593 1.48 -5.28 -5.85
CA SER A 593 0.37 -5.86 -5.08
C SER A 593 0.28 -7.38 -5.21
N ALA A 594 0.59 -7.95 -6.38
CA ALA A 594 0.67 -9.38 -6.59
C ALA A 594 1.83 -9.99 -5.78
N ARG A 595 2.98 -9.30 -5.72
CA ARG A 595 4.13 -9.72 -4.88
C ARG A 595 3.78 -9.77 -3.40
N ALA A 596 3.10 -8.75 -2.88
CA ALA A 596 2.64 -8.73 -1.49
C ALA A 596 1.68 -9.88 -1.19
N THR A 597 0.78 -10.17 -2.15
CA THR A 597 -0.17 -11.29 -2.06
C THR A 597 0.56 -12.64 -2.04
N LEU A 598 1.56 -12.83 -2.90
CA LEU A 598 2.39 -14.03 -2.94
C LEU A 598 3.22 -14.21 -1.67
N LEU A 599 3.85 -13.15 -1.14
CA LEU A 599 4.62 -13.22 0.10
C LEU A 599 3.75 -13.67 1.27
N THR A 600 2.54 -13.11 1.37
CA THR A 600 1.54 -13.48 2.38
C THR A 600 1.10 -14.94 2.24
N ALA A 601 0.88 -15.40 1.01
CA ALA A 601 0.53 -16.79 0.73
C ALA A 601 1.68 -17.76 1.09
N VAL A 602 2.92 -17.43 0.77
CA VAL A 602 4.12 -18.22 1.14
C VAL A 602 4.27 -18.31 2.66
N ALA A 603 4.09 -17.19 3.38
CA ALA A 603 4.14 -17.16 4.84
C ALA A 603 3.06 -18.07 5.46
N SER A 604 1.85 -18.04 4.90
CA SER A 604 0.72 -18.87 5.35
C SER A 604 0.98 -20.36 5.15
N LEU A 605 1.54 -20.75 4.00
CA LEU A 605 1.89 -22.15 3.70
C LEU A 605 3.00 -22.68 4.62
N SER A 606 4.02 -21.86 4.89
CA SER A 606 5.12 -22.21 5.81
C SER A 606 4.63 -22.45 7.24
N ALA A 607 3.58 -21.73 7.68
CA ALA A 607 2.95 -21.94 8.97
C ALA A 607 2.03 -23.18 9.04
N ALA A 608 1.54 -23.67 7.89
CA ALA A 608 0.61 -24.80 7.79
C ALA A 608 1.29 -26.18 7.71
N ASP A 609 2.54 -26.25 7.23
CA ASP A 609 3.32 -27.49 7.04
C ASP A 609 3.61 -28.27 8.35
N GLY A 610 3.30 -27.70 9.52
CA GLY A 610 3.44 -28.35 10.82
C GLY A 610 2.29 -29.29 11.24
N ALA A 611 1.14 -29.35 10.53
CA ALA A 611 -0.08 -29.94 11.11
C ALA A 611 -0.88 -30.95 10.24
N SER A 612 -0.65 -31.12 8.94
CA SER A 612 -1.34 -32.19 8.20
C SER A 612 -0.58 -32.64 6.95
N GLY A 613 -0.48 -33.96 6.74
CA GLY A 613 0.27 -34.59 5.64
C GLY A 613 -0.35 -34.45 4.23
N SER A 614 -1.18 -33.44 3.98
CA SER A 614 -1.73 -33.12 2.68
C SER A 614 -1.04 -31.88 2.12
N LYS A 615 -0.01 -32.06 1.28
CA LYS A 615 0.74 -30.94 0.68
C LYS A 615 -0.18 -30.08 -0.20
N PRO A 616 -0.35 -28.77 0.07
CA PRO A 616 -0.96 -27.81 -0.84
C PRO A 616 0.00 -27.46 -2.00
N ARG A 617 0.52 -28.49 -2.68
CA ARG A 617 1.61 -28.42 -3.66
C ARG A 617 1.19 -27.81 -5.01
N SER A 618 -0.08 -27.46 -5.20
CA SER A 618 -0.60 -26.98 -6.49
C SER A 618 -0.53 -25.47 -6.67
N LEU A 619 -0.67 -24.66 -5.60
CA LEU A 619 -0.87 -23.22 -5.76
C LEU A 619 0.44 -22.43 -5.84
N ILE A 620 1.47 -22.85 -5.10
CA ILE A 620 2.80 -22.23 -5.12
C ILE A 620 3.85 -23.31 -5.35
N ILE A 621 4.64 -23.15 -6.42
CA ILE A 621 5.69 -24.07 -6.84
C ILE A 621 7.04 -23.39 -6.62
N ALA A 622 7.82 -23.87 -5.66
CA ALA A 622 9.16 -23.34 -5.34
C ALA A 622 10.29 -24.35 -5.64
N ASP A 623 10.03 -25.28 -6.56
CA ASP A 623 10.97 -26.33 -6.95
C ASP A 623 12.23 -25.75 -7.61
N ARG A 624 13.35 -26.45 -7.43
CA ARG A 624 14.65 -26.11 -8.04
C ARG A 624 15.08 -27.18 -9.03
N VAL A 625 15.73 -26.74 -10.10
CA VAL A 625 16.27 -27.59 -11.17
C VAL A 625 17.78 -27.46 -11.25
N HIS A 626 18.46 -28.47 -11.80
CA HIS A 626 19.90 -28.42 -12.02
C HIS A 626 20.18 -27.85 -13.41
N ALA A 627 21.02 -26.82 -13.48
CA ALA A 627 21.52 -26.28 -14.73
C ALA A 627 22.61 -27.19 -15.33
N ALA A 628 22.97 -26.95 -16.59
CA ALA A 628 23.98 -27.72 -17.32
C ALA A 628 25.38 -27.67 -16.68
N ASP A 629 25.67 -26.65 -15.88
CA ASP A 629 26.90 -26.49 -15.10
C ASP A 629 26.87 -27.20 -13.74
N GLY A 630 25.76 -27.88 -13.41
CA GLY A 630 25.54 -28.57 -12.14
C GLY A 630 24.99 -27.70 -11.01
N SER A 631 24.84 -26.38 -11.23
CA SER A 631 24.26 -25.47 -10.22
C SER A 631 22.76 -25.71 -10.05
N ARG A 632 22.23 -25.49 -8.84
CA ARG A 632 20.77 -25.52 -8.58
C ARG A 632 20.19 -24.13 -8.72
N GLN A 633 19.20 -23.97 -9.59
CA GLN A 633 18.51 -22.72 -9.84
C GLN A 633 17.00 -22.87 -9.66
N SER A 634 16.30 -21.76 -9.41
CA SER A 634 14.84 -21.72 -9.44
C SER A 634 14.34 -22.02 -10.86
N ILE A 635 13.13 -22.57 -11.00
CA ILE A 635 12.55 -22.79 -12.34
C ILE A 635 12.43 -21.48 -13.14
N PRO A 636 11.99 -20.34 -12.56
CA PRO A 636 11.97 -19.06 -13.28
C PRO A 636 13.35 -18.62 -13.79
N SER A 637 14.39 -18.72 -12.95
CA SER A 637 15.77 -18.40 -13.36
C SER A 637 16.26 -19.32 -14.49
N ALA A 638 15.93 -20.61 -14.42
CA ALA A 638 16.31 -21.58 -15.45
C ALA A 638 15.62 -21.27 -16.80
N CYS A 639 14.33 -20.91 -16.77
CA CYS A 639 13.57 -20.51 -17.97
C CYS A 639 14.14 -19.23 -18.58
N ALA A 640 14.38 -18.19 -17.77
CA ALA A 640 14.96 -16.93 -18.22
C ALA A 640 16.35 -17.14 -18.85
N SER A 641 17.19 -17.97 -18.23
CA SER A 641 18.52 -18.31 -18.76
C SER A 641 18.46 -19.03 -20.10
N LEU A 642 17.50 -19.95 -20.28
CA LEU A 642 17.29 -20.66 -21.55
C LEU A 642 16.74 -19.73 -22.63
N GLN A 643 15.79 -18.85 -22.29
CA GLN A 643 15.27 -17.85 -23.21
C GLN A 643 16.36 -16.88 -23.69
N GLU A 644 17.25 -16.43 -22.81
CA GLU A 644 18.38 -15.58 -23.20
C GLU A 644 19.38 -16.32 -24.12
N LYS A 645 19.66 -17.60 -23.83
CA LYS A 645 20.45 -18.45 -24.75
C LYS A 645 19.81 -18.56 -26.13
N LEU A 646 18.48 -18.74 -26.17
CA LEU A 646 17.71 -18.85 -27.41
C LEU A 646 17.60 -17.52 -28.16
N ARG A 647 17.60 -16.37 -27.47
CA ARG A 647 17.72 -15.06 -28.11
C ARG A 647 19.05 -14.90 -28.85
N ARG A 648 20.15 -15.38 -28.25
CA ARG A 648 21.49 -15.34 -28.86
C ARG A 648 21.67 -16.39 -29.95
N ASN A 649 21.08 -17.57 -29.79
CA ASN A 649 21.12 -18.66 -30.76
C ASN A 649 19.75 -19.34 -30.90
N PRO A 650 18.87 -18.82 -31.78
CA PRO A 650 17.55 -19.40 -32.02
C PRO A 650 17.56 -20.81 -32.62
N GLN A 651 18.70 -21.26 -33.16
CA GLN A 651 18.87 -22.55 -33.84
C GLN A 651 19.30 -23.69 -32.88
N ASP A 652 19.43 -23.43 -31.58
CA ASP A 652 19.78 -24.46 -30.60
C ASP A 652 18.56 -25.30 -30.19
N TRP A 653 18.36 -26.42 -30.90
CA TRP A 653 17.26 -27.36 -30.61
C TRP A 653 17.32 -27.95 -29.19
N ARG A 654 18.50 -28.03 -28.55
CA ARG A 654 18.63 -28.57 -27.19
C ARG A 654 18.06 -27.60 -26.16
N SER A 655 18.34 -26.31 -26.31
CA SER A 655 17.77 -25.27 -25.43
C SER A 655 16.25 -25.19 -25.59
N TRP A 656 15.72 -25.34 -26.81
CA TRP A 656 14.26 -25.45 -27.03
C TRP A 656 13.64 -26.68 -26.35
N LEU A 657 14.31 -27.83 -26.42
CA LEU A 657 13.88 -29.05 -25.73
C LEU A 657 13.86 -28.88 -24.20
N GLU A 658 14.93 -28.35 -23.61
CA GLU A 658 14.99 -28.14 -22.16
C GLU A 658 13.94 -27.13 -21.68
N LEU A 659 13.69 -26.06 -22.45
CA LEU A 659 12.63 -25.09 -22.14
C LEU A 659 11.24 -25.75 -22.18
N GLY A 660 10.98 -26.59 -23.19
CA GLY A 660 9.73 -27.33 -23.30
C GLY A 660 9.48 -28.30 -22.12
N LYS A 661 10.53 -28.95 -21.62
CA LYS A 661 10.44 -29.81 -20.42
C LYS A 661 10.10 -29.02 -19.16
N LEU A 662 10.69 -27.84 -18.98
CA LEU A 662 10.38 -26.97 -17.84
C LEU A 662 8.93 -26.49 -17.89
N TRP A 663 8.44 -26.07 -19.06
CA TRP A 663 7.03 -25.75 -19.29
C TRP A 663 6.09 -26.91 -18.98
N GLN A 664 6.46 -28.12 -19.41
CA GLN A 664 5.69 -29.32 -19.08
C GLN A 664 5.69 -29.61 -17.57
N GLN A 665 6.79 -29.33 -16.85
CA GLN A 665 6.90 -29.53 -15.40
C GLN A 665 5.98 -28.57 -14.61
N ILE A 666 5.86 -27.32 -15.05
CA ILE A 666 5.02 -26.31 -14.39
C ILE A 666 3.58 -26.25 -14.93
N ASN A 667 3.17 -27.29 -15.69
CA ASN A 667 1.83 -27.42 -16.24
C ASN A 667 1.40 -26.32 -17.25
N ARG A 668 2.34 -25.87 -18.10
CA ARG A 668 2.09 -24.96 -19.23
C ARG A 668 2.12 -25.68 -20.58
N PRO A 669 1.04 -26.39 -20.96
CA PRO A 669 1.03 -27.26 -22.14
C PRO A 669 1.19 -26.50 -23.46
N ARG A 670 0.66 -25.28 -23.63
CA ARG A 670 0.78 -24.55 -24.91
C ARG A 670 2.22 -24.09 -25.15
N ALA A 671 2.85 -23.50 -24.13
CA ALA A 671 4.26 -23.10 -24.18
C ALA A 671 5.19 -24.30 -24.37
N ALA A 672 4.89 -25.43 -23.72
CA ALA A 672 5.61 -26.70 -23.88
C ALA A 672 5.53 -27.22 -25.32
N VAL A 673 4.32 -27.34 -25.90
CA VAL A 673 4.12 -27.77 -27.28
C VAL A 673 4.89 -26.87 -28.25
N SER A 674 4.73 -25.54 -28.15
CA SER A 674 5.42 -24.60 -29.04
C SER A 674 6.95 -24.74 -28.98
N SER A 675 7.51 -24.91 -27.78
CA SER A 675 8.97 -25.08 -27.60
C SER A 675 9.46 -26.42 -28.15
N LEU A 676 8.69 -27.49 -27.95
CA LEU A 676 9.04 -28.83 -28.41
C LEU A 676 8.88 -28.99 -29.94
N GLU A 677 7.87 -28.36 -30.54
CA GLU A 677 7.72 -28.28 -31.99
C GLU A 677 8.89 -27.55 -32.65
N LYS A 678 9.34 -26.42 -32.07
CA LYS A 678 10.56 -25.74 -32.53
C LYS A 678 11.79 -26.63 -32.42
N ALA A 679 11.95 -27.37 -31.32
CA ALA A 679 13.04 -28.33 -31.17
C ALA A 679 13.02 -29.41 -32.28
N LEU A 680 11.84 -29.93 -32.63
CA LEU A 680 11.67 -30.94 -33.67
C LEU A 680 11.82 -30.38 -35.09
N ALA A 681 11.39 -29.14 -35.35
CA ALA A 681 11.61 -28.49 -36.63
C ALA A 681 13.10 -28.31 -36.92
N LEU A 682 13.89 -27.99 -35.89
CA LEU A 682 15.35 -27.85 -35.99
C LEU A 682 16.07 -29.22 -36.01
N ASN A 683 15.56 -30.20 -35.28
CA ASN A 683 16.08 -31.57 -35.28
C ASN A 683 14.96 -32.62 -35.26
N PRO A 684 14.50 -33.08 -36.44
CA PRO A 684 13.43 -34.09 -36.53
C PRO A 684 13.79 -35.46 -35.93
N LEU A 685 15.08 -35.69 -35.63
CA LEU A 685 15.59 -36.94 -35.07
C LEU A 685 15.69 -36.92 -33.54
N ALA A 686 15.35 -35.82 -32.87
CA ALA A 686 15.43 -35.67 -31.42
C ALA A 686 14.35 -36.48 -30.70
N LEU A 687 14.66 -37.71 -30.29
CA LEU A 687 13.69 -38.63 -29.68
C LEU A 687 13.12 -38.10 -28.36
N ASP A 688 13.93 -37.43 -27.54
CA ASP A 688 13.47 -36.82 -26.30
C ASP A 688 12.36 -35.77 -26.58
N ALA A 689 12.52 -34.95 -27.63
CA ALA A 689 11.51 -33.95 -28.00
C ALA A 689 10.21 -34.58 -28.49
N VAL A 690 10.29 -35.69 -29.25
CA VAL A 690 9.13 -36.46 -29.69
C VAL A 690 8.34 -37.00 -28.50
N ILE A 691 9.02 -37.65 -27.54
CA ILE A 691 8.37 -38.24 -26.36
C ILE A 691 7.68 -37.15 -25.53
N HIS A 692 8.40 -36.06 -25.21
CA HIS A 692 7.85 -34.96 -24.42
C HIS A 692 6.68 -34.27 -25.13
N LEU A 693 6.73 -34.10 -26.46
CA LEU A 693 5.62 -33.52 -27.22
C LEU A 693 4.39 -34.43 -27.18
N ALA A 694 4.56 -35.72 -27.45
CA ALA A 694 3.47 -36.69 -27.42
C ALA A 694 2.83 -36.79 -26.03
N GLU A 695 3.63 -36.85 -24.95
CA GLU A 695 3.11 -36.82 -23.58
C GLU A 695 2.30 -35.55 -23.27
N THR A 696 2.80 -34.40 -23.72
CA THR A 696 2.12 -33.11 -23.52
C THR A 696 0.78 -33.06 -24.25
N LEU A 697 0.75 -33.53 -25.51
CA LEU A 697 -0.48 -33.65 -26.30
C LEU A 697 -1.48 -34.63 -25.67
N VAL A 698 -1.01 -35.76 -25.13
CA VAL A 698 -1.85 -36.71 -24.39
C VAL A 698 -2.48 -36.07 -23.16
N ARG A 699 -1.72 -35.32 -22.37
CA ARG A 699 -2.24 -34.60 -21.19
C ARG A 699 -3.23 -33.51 -21.59
N ALA A 700 -3.03 -32.88 -22.75
CA ALA A 700 -3.96 -31.92 -23.34
C ALA A 700 -5.21 -32.59 -23.99
N GLY A 701 -5.34 -33.92 -23.94
CA GLY A 701 -6.46 -34.66 -24.53
C GLY A 701 -6.35 -34.90 -26.05
N LYS A 702 -5.30 -34.40 -26.70
CA LYS A 702 -5.04 -34.47 -28.15
C LYS A 702 -4.36 -35.79 -28.54
N LYS A 703 -4.98 -36.91 -28.21
CA LYS A 703 -4.37 -38.25 -28.36
C LYS A 703 -4.10 -38.64 -29.82
N LEU A 704 -4.92 -38.19 -30.78
CA LEU A 704 -4.71 -38.46 -32.21
C LEU A 704 -3.47 -37.73 -32.74
N GLU A 705 -3.35 -36.42 -32.48
CA GLU A 705 -2.16 -35.64 -32.82
C GLU A 705 -0.89 -36.25 -32.19
N ALA A 706 -0.98 -36.70 -30.93
CA ALA A 706 0.13 -37.38 -30.26
C ALA A 706 0.54 -38.67 -30.97
N LEU A 707 -0.42 -39.46 -31.47
CA LEU A 707 -0.14 -40.69 -32.21
C LEU A 707 0.51 -40.37 -33.56
N ASP A 708 0.02 -39.36 -34.28
CA ASP A 708 0.59 -38.95 -35.58
C ASP A 708 2.05 -38.52 -35.45
N VAL A 709 2.38 -37.74 -34.41
CA VAL A 709 3.76 -37.35 -34.07
C VAL A 709 4.66 -38.58 -33.84
N LEU A 710 4.16 -39.58 -33.13
CA LEU A 710 4.90 -40.82 -32.85
C LEU A 710 5.06 -41.67 -34.12
N GLU A 711 4.01 -41.84 -34.92
CA GLU A 711 4.05 -42.61 -36.18
C GLU A 711 5.03 -41.99 -37.18
N GLU A 712 5.04 -40.66 -37.29
CA GLU A 712 6.00 -39.95 -38.15
C GLU A 712 7.44 -40.14 -37.67
N ALA A 713 7.68 -39.97 -36.36
CA ALA A 713 9.00 -40.19 -35.79
C ALA A 713 9.49 -41.65 -35.96
N GLN A 714 8.57 -42.63 -35.92
CA GLN A 714 8.89 -44.05 -36.07
C GLN A 714 9.50 -44.39 -37.43
N LYS A 715 9.13 -43.67 -38.50
CA LYS A 715 9.70 -43.85 -39.84
C LYS A 715 11.23 -43.73 -39.86
N ASN A 716 11.79 -42.98 -38.92
CA ASN A 716 13.24 -42.73 -38.79
C ASN A 716 13.87 -43.37 -37.54
N SER A 717 13.28 -44.45 -37.01
CA SER A 717 13.66 -45.05 -35.73
C SER A 717 15.11 -45.55 -35.61
N SER A 718 15.75 -45.87 -36.73
CA SER A 718 17.18 -46.21 -36.79
C SER A 718 18.12 -45.01 -36.62
N ARG A 719 17.63 -43.78 -36.86
CA ARG A 719 18.41 -42.54 -36.90
C ARG A 719 18.15 -41.61 -35.70
N TRP A 720 17.31 -42.02 -34.76
CA TRP A 720 17.01 -41.24 -33.57
C TRP A 720 18.24 -40.86 -32.76
N GLN A 721 18.30 -39.59 -32.38
CA GLN A 721 19.27 -39.01 -31.49
C GLN A 721 18.65 -38.87 -30.09
N THR A 722 19.42 -39.22 -29.06
CA THR A 722 19.01 -39.07 -27.65
C THR A 722 20.01 -38.19 -26.94
N GLY A 723 19.55 -37.21 -26.17
CA GLY A 723 20.39 -36.41 -25.27
C GLY A 723 20.70 -37.13 -23.95
N ALA A 724 19.98 -38.22 -23.65
CA ALA A 724 20.08 -38.95 -22.39
C ALA A 724 21.30 -39.89 -22.30
N ALA A 725 21.84 -40.04 -21.09
CA ALA A 725 22.90 -41.00 -20.77
C ALA A 725 22.48 -42.49 -20.97
N ARG A 726 21.18 -42.75 -21.18
CA ARG A 726 20.61 -44.10 -21.33
C ARG A 726 19.67 -44.20 -22.55
N PRO A 727 20.20 -44.37 -23.77
CA PRO A 727 19.40 -44.38 -25.02
C PRO A 727 18.37 -45.52 -25.13
N LEU A 728 18.63 -46.67 -24.52
CA LEU A 728 17.73 -47.83 -24.54
C LEU A 728 16.44 -47.58 -23.74
N GLU A 729 16.52 -46.86 -22.61
CA GLU A 729 15.37 -46.53 -21.77
C GLU A 729 14.40 -45.62 -22.53
N ARG A 730 14.91 -44.56 -23.18
CA ARG A 730 14.10 -43.64 -24.00
C ARG A 730 13.39 -44.33 -25.15
N ARG A 731 14.07 -45.25 -25.85
CA ARG A 731 13.43 -46.06 -26.90
C ARG A 731 12.31 -46.95 -26.34
N GLY A 732 12.50 -47.47 -25.12
CA GLY A 732 11.48 -48.21 -24.39
C GLY A 732 10.26 -47.35 -24.02
N GLU A 733 10.47 -46.14 -23.53
CA GLU A 733 9.41 -45.16 -23.21
C GLU A 733 8.58 -44.80 -24.44
N PHE A 734 9.24 -44.45 -25.55
CA PHE A 734 8.57 -44.21 -26.83
C PHE A 734 7.69 -45.41 -27.23
N THR A 735 8.25 -46.63 -27.17
CA THR A 735 7.55 -47.84 -27.62
C THR A 735 6.30 -48.10 -26.77
N ARG A 736 6.39 -47.89 -25.46
CA ARG A 736 5.23 -48.01 -24.55
C ARG A 736 4.16 -46.97 -24.90
N LEU A 737 4.54 -45.69 -24.95
CA LEU A 737 3.61 -44.60 -25.24
C LEU A 737 2.90 -44.79 -26.58
N HIS A 738 3.65 -45.14 -27.62
CA HIS A 738 3.12 -45.43 -28.95
C HIS A 738 2.15 -46.62 -28.96
N ASN A 739 2.53 -47.74 -28.36
CA ASN A 739 1.68 -48.93 -28.31
C ASN A 739 0.43 -48.72 -27.47
N ASP A 740 0.53 -48.00 -26.36
CA ASP A 740 -0.60 -47.66 -25.50
C ASP A 740 -1.61 -46.76 -26.24
N LEU A 741 -1.13 -45.75 -26.96
CA LEU A 741 -1.97 -44.89 -27.78
C LEU A 741 -2.61 -45.64 -28.96
N ARG A 742 -1.84 -46.46 -29.67
CA ARG A 742 -2.35 -47.27 -30.78
C ARG A 742 -3.43 -48.25 -30.30
N ARG A 743 -3.25 -48.88 -29.14
CA ARG A 743 -4.27 -49.75 -28.53
C ARG A 743 -5.55 -49.00 -28.17
N GLN A 744 -5.43 -47.79 -27.63
CA GLN A 744 -6.58 -46.97 -27.24
C GLN A 744 -7.37 -46.43 -28.45
N LEU A 745 -6.66 -46.04 -29.52
CA LEU A 745 -7.26 -45.31 -30.65
C LEU A 745 -7.53 -46.19 -31.88
N ARG A 746 -6.80 -47.31 -32.04
CA ARG A 746 -6.96 -48.27 -33.14
C ARG A 746 -6.94 -49.72 -32.61
N PRO A 747 -8.00 -50.18 -31.93
CA PRO A 747 -8.00 -51.48 -31.23
C PRO A 747 -7.91 -52.71 -32.14
N GLY A 748 -8.05 -52.56 -33.46
CA GLY A 748 -8.01 -53.65 -34.44
C GLY A 748 -6.67 -53.86 -35.15
N ASP A 749 -5.68 -52.99 -34.89
CA ASP A 749 -4.44 -52.88 -35.67
C ASP A 749 -3.26 -53.61 -35.00
N SER A 750 -3.52 -54.79 -34.42
CA SER A 750 -2.51 -55.60 -33.75
C SER A 750 -1.67 -56.40 -34.75
N SER A 751 -0.53 -55.88 -35.19
CA SER A 751 0.58 -56.72 -35.66
C SER A 751 1.50 -57.09 -34.49
N PRO A 752 1.74 -58.38 -34.21
CA PRO A 752 2.76 -58.79 -33.24
C PRO A 752 4.15 -58.61 -33.87
N ALA A 753 5.11 -58.08 -33.11
CA ALA A 753 6.52 -58.19 -33.46
C ALA A 753 6.95 -59.68 -33.45
N PRO A 754 7.86 -60.13 -34.35
CA PRO A 754 8.19 -61.53 -34.47
C PRO A 754 9.07 -62.00 -33.30
N ILE A 755 8.56 -62.94 -32.50
CA ILE A 755 9.37 -63.77 -31.60
C ILE A 755 9.64 -65.08 -32.35
N ALA A 756 10.90 -65.33 -32.71
CA ALA A 756 11.33 -66.63 -33.24
C ALA A 756 11.55 -67.62 -32.08
N ALA A 757 10.63 -68.59 -32.01
CA ALA A 757 10.73 -70.00 -31.59
C ALA A 757 11.58 -70.45 -30.37
N ALA A 758 10.90 -71.01 -29.35
CA ALA A 758 11.12 -72.39 -28.88
C ALA A 758 9.97 -72.91 -27.98
N ALA A 759 9.18 -73.83 -28.56
CA ALA A 759 8.46 -75.00 -28.01
C ALA A 759 7.84 -75.05 -26.59
N ALA A 760 6.50 -75.24 -26.58
CA ALA A 760 5.69 -76.27 -25.88
C ALA A 760 5.45 -76.25 -24.34
N ALA A 761 4.27 -75.72 -23.95
CA ALA A 761 3.17 -76.22 -23.06
C ALA A 761 3.43 -76.92 -21.67
N PRO A 762 2.46 -76.98 -20.71
CA PRO A 762 1.15 -76.31 -20.59
C PRO A 762 0.83 -75.65 -19.21
N ALA A 763 -0.24 -74.85 -19.22
CA ALA A 763 -1.19 -74.39 -18.19
C ALA A 763 -1.00 -74.68 -16.68
N ALA A 764 -1.16 -73.63 -15.84
CA ALA A 764 -2.00 -73.61 -14.62
C ALA A 764 -2.13 -72.18 -14.03
N SER A 765 -3.35 -71.80 -13.64
CA SER A 765 -3.68 -70.64 -12.79
C SER A 765 -3.57 -71.02 -11.28
N PRO A 766 -4.09 -70.21 -10.33
CA PRO A 766 -3.59 -68.97 -9.73
C PRO A 766 -3.23 -69.15 -8.22
N GLY A 767 -2.49 -68.22 -7.59
CA GLY A 767 -2.35 -68.25 -6.12
C GLY A 767 -1.32 -67.28 -5.53
N SER A 768 -1.75 -66.52 -4.53
CA SER A 768 -1.03 -65.44 -3.81
C SER A 768 0.02 -65.95 -2.78
N PRO A 769 0.54 -65.07 -1.89
CA PRO A 769 1.91 -64.59 -1.80
C PRO A 769 2.82 -65.42 -0.87
N VAL A 770 4.13 -65.49 -1.15
CA VAL A 770 5.12 -66.11 -0.23
C VAL A 770 6.27 -65.15 0.07
N SER A 771 6.55 -65.03 1.36
CA SER A 771 7.60 -64.26 2.06
C SER A 771 9.01 -64.30 1.43
N PRO A 772 9.85 -63.26 1.63
CA PRO A 772 11.16 -63.18 0.99
C PRO A 772 12.12 -64.22 1.56
N GLN A 773 12.51 -65.19 0.72
CA GLN A 773 13.49 -66.22 1.05
C GLN A 773 14.90 -65.60 1.10
N LYS A 774 15.66 -65.90 2.16
CA LYS A 774 17.06 -65.45 2.29
C LYS A 774 17.90 -66.02 1.15
N VAL A 775 18.35 -65.16 0.23
CA VAL A 775 19.19 -65.54 -0.91
C VAL A 775 20.62 -65.86 -0.44
N GLY A 776 21.14 -67.02 -0.81
CA GLY A 776 22.50 -67.45 -0.48
C GLY A 776 23.55 -66.64 -1.25
N ARG A 777 24.70 -66.39 -0.61
CA ARG A 777 25.77 -65.51 -1.14
C ARG A 777 26.31 -65.95 -2.52
N ASN A 778 26.17 -67.22 -2.88
CA ASN A 778 26.60 -67.79 -4.17
C ASN A 778 25.45 -68.08 -5.16
N ASP A 779 24.19 -67.81 -4.79
CA ASP A 779 23.02 -68.04 -5.64
C ASP A 779 22.84 -66.94 -6.68
N ALA A 780 22.00 -67.16 -7.68
CA ALA A 780 21.67 -66.15 -8.69
C ALA A 780 21.02 -64.91 -8.03
N CYS A 781 21.47 -63.74 -8.45
CA CYS A 781 21.04 -62.48 -7.85
C CYS A 781 19.59 -62.14 -8.25
N PRO A 782 18.68 -61.82 -7.29
CA PRO A 782 17.26 -61.62 -7.56
C PRO A 782 16.95 -60.35 -8.36
N CYS A 783 17.94 -59.47 -8.59
CA CYS A 783 17.79 -58.32 -9.49
C CYS A 783 17.79 -58.70 -10.99
N GLY A 784 17.91 -59.99 -11.33
CA GLY A 784 17.83 -60.48 -12.71
C GLY A 784 19.13 -60.30 -13.51
N SER A 785 20.25 -59.96 -12.87
CA SER A 785 21.53 -59.70 -13.55
C SER A 785 22.26 -60.93 -14.10
N GLY A 786 21.78 -62.14 -13.80
CA GLY A 786 22.41 -63.41 -14.17
C GLY A 786 23.71 -63.75 -13.42
N LYS A 787 24.17 -62.87 -12.51
CA LYS A 787 25.39 -63.05 -11.70
C LYS A 787 25.08 -63.64 -10.31
N LYS A 788 26.09 -64.20 -9.64
CA LYS A 788 25.98 -64.64 -8.23
C LYS A 788 25.80 -63.44 -7.30
N TYR A 789 24.97 -63.55 -6.25
CA TYR A 789 24.56 -62.45 -5.36
C TYR A 789 25.74 -61.62 -4.81
N LYS A 790 26.81 -62.27 -4.34
CA LYS A 790 28.03 -61.60 -3.84
C LYS A 790 28.82 -60.76 -4.86
N LYS A 791 28.52 -60.90 -6.15
CA LYS A 791 29.17 -60.16 -7.24
C LYS A 791 28.22 -59.16 -7.90
N CYS A 792 27.06 -58.89 -7.29
CA CYS A 792 26.07 -57.94 -7.79
C CYS A 792 25.46 -57.11 -6.65
N CYS A 793 24.36 -57.55 -6.04
CA CYS A 793 23.69 -56.78 -4.99
C CYS A 793 24.25 -57.01 -3.57
N GLY A 794 25.11 -58.01 -3.38
CA GLY A 794 25.78 -58.30 -2.10
C GLY A 794 27.28 -57.99 -2.10
N ALA A 795 27.72 -57.06 -2.96
CA ALA A 795 29.11 -56.59 -3.06
C ALA A 795 29.34 -55.33 -2.22
#